data_AF-A0A1H3JEJ9-F1
#
_entry.id   AF-A0A1H3JEJ9-F1
#
_cell.length_a   1.000
_cell.length_b   1.000
_cell.length_c   1.000
_cell.angle_alpha   90.00
_cell.angle_beta   90.00
_cell.angle_gamma   90.00
#
_symmetry.space_group_name_H-M   'P 1'
#
loop_
_entity.id
_entity.type
_entity.pdbx_description
1 polymer ?
#
loop_
_entity_poly.entity_id
_entity_poly.type
_entity_poly.pdbx_seq_one_letter_code
_entity_poly.pdbx_strand_id
1 'polypeptide(L)'
;MIKHNKCIDLVFDIIKKYATKDKPIGQAEILRRLKEDPENDCDRRTVSRALNRLIEKYGKDEDGDWIDENTRLHYTIIPRGDSPILKDYWLEFCYEDDFTDEELMFLMDAVQFSKHVDKSSAEEITKKLVKLSHNQYSGIFEFHTKINEKNVPVRKDFFTILGDINEAIHRQRMVTFYNNVFDTDKNLHPVGDEPVKVSPYRVVVSDGNYYLLCGEKDSNVIKRYRIDRITGLVILEEKSAHSAARINAALRSNEYIVEHCYMNVGETVKVRLEIDKSVLGEVIDSFGTEIKIEPAHHTSNRLIVQVKSSEKDIIDWAMRYGEYAVILDPDYLREEIRERAHLIRYAYTDENQDIEYQEQIKKTERFGLLHLDNIDLNRQYTYRELTGIRRAVFRRNGIKDFSFLSSYNELNELVISHNEIGDPGVISELSDLRILALDMTGITDLNFLRGLGNLNRLSIHEYSVENVEALYSLPNLRILTVNKPVFKLIDKRRLKRADGNPVEIKISNRADRGLHVMSESLPRETSSIMRRDAETMESFATSELTDAAVKSSLVSQINSGTDRFNRDKKFGIVDYSCFGYERIDLYEDIESFAGDEYTWYVTYEGPVADNITDVDEDRIYSISIFKQDHGLKLVGMAEKSFYSVERNDPRFSEIRRKSYPANLAHVKYLLDNQIGWGELSGYAERIYRHAGTINNLISPAMLVNHNVFREIEIDDDGYHYNRTVEGEKKSVKMIAYGHIEFE
;
A
#
# COMPACT_ATOMS: atom_id res chain seq x y z
N MET A 1 -10.43 47.79 64.92
CA MET A 1 -11.26 47.34 63.78
C MET A 1 -10.50 46.46 62.79
N ILE A 2 -9.29 46.86 62.34
CA ILE A 2 -8.49 46.10 61.33
C ILE A 2 -8.17 44.65 61.75
N LYS A 3 -7.76 44.40 63.01
CA LYS A 3 -7.53 43.03 63.53
C LYS A 3 -8.80 42.16 63.61
N HIS A 4 -9.99 42.77 63.73
CA HIS A 4 -11.24 42.02 63.92
C HIS A 4 -11.80 41.49 62.60
N ASN A 5 -11.69 42.24 61.50
CA ASN A 5 -12.09 41.74 60.17
C ASN A 5 -11.14 40.63 59.69
N LYS A 6 -9.82 40.76 59.93
CA LYS A 6 -8.84 39.70 59.62
C LYS A 6 -9.22 38.35 60.24
N CYS A 7 -9.70 38.33 61.48
CA CYS A 7 -10.07 37.07 62.14
C CYS A 7 -11.37 36.43 61.60
N ILE A 8 -12.27 37.22 61.00
CA ILE A 8 -13.49 36.68 60.35
C ILE A 8 -13.10 35.89 59.12
N ASP A 9 -12.26 36.48 58.27
CA ASP A 9 -11.76 35.84 57.05
C ASP A 9 -10.96 34.57 57.39
N LEU A 10 -10.09 34.63 58.40
CA LEU A 10 -9.33 33.46 58.86
C LEU A 10 -10.22 32.33 59.39
N VAL A 11 -11.27 32.64 60.15
CA VAL A 11 -12.22 31.63 60.65
C VAL A 11 -13.02 31.02 59.50
N PHE A 12 -13.47 31.85 58.55
CA PHE A 12 -14.14 31.39 57.35
C PHE A 12 -13.26 30.44 56.52
N ASP A 13 -11.99 30.82 56.29
CA ASP A 13 -11.03 30.01 55.55
C ASP A 13 -10.75 28.67 56.22
N ILE A 14 -10.69 28.63 57.56
CA ILE A 14 -10.51 27.37 58.31
C ILE A 14 -11.73 26.47 58.17
N ILE A 15 -12.94 27.00 58.29
CA ILE A 15 -14.16 26.20 58.09
C ILE A 15 -14.20 25.69 56.65
N LYS A 16 -13.95 26.57 55.66
CA LYS A 16 -13.91 26.23 54.24
C LYS A 16 -12.90 25.12 53.94
N LYS A 17 -11.73 25.16 54.57
CA LYS A 17 -10.63 24.23 54.28
C LYS A 17 -10.75 22.88 54.99
N TYR A 18 -11.35 22.84 56.19
CA TYR A 18 -11.25 21.67 57.07
C TYR A 18 -12.58 21.06 57.49
N ALA A 19 -13.71 21.73 57.21
CA ALA A 19 -15.04 21.22 57.56
C ALA A 19 -15.79 20.75 56.33
N THR A 20 -16.38 19.56 56.41
CA THR A 20 -17.36 19.05 55.44
C THR A 20 -18.63 18.63 56.18
N LYS A 21 -19.70 18.34 55.44
CA LYS A 21 -20.96 17.85 56.03
C LYS A 21 -20.76 16.59 56.90
N ASP A 22 -19.89 15.68 56.45
CA ASP A 22 -19.59 14.43 57.16
C ASP A 22 -18.55 14.61 58.28
N LYS A 23 -17.80 15.72 58.26
CA LYS A 23 -16.76 16.05 59.24
C LYS A 23 -16.82 17.53 59.62
N PRO A 24 -17.86 17.94 60.36
CA PRO A 24 -17.97 19.33 60.79
C PRO A 24 -16.96 19.63 61.89
N ILE A 25 -16.59 20.91 62.07
CA ILE A 25 -15.58 21.30 63.05
C ILE A 25 -16.16 22.27 64.09
N GLY A 26 -15.83 22.03 65.35
CA GLY A 26 -16.21 22.91 66.46
C GLY A 26 -15.23 24.06 66.67
N GLN A 27 -15.65 25.03 67.48
CA GLN A 27 -14.82 26.20 67.83
C GLN A 27 -13.44 25.83 68.41
N ALA A 28 -13.33 24.73 69.15
CA ALA A 28 -12.06 24.29 69.74
C ALA A 28 -11.05 23.85 68.68
N GLU A 29 -11.50 23.19 67.61
CA GLU A 29 -10.65 22.79 66.48
C GLU A 29 -10.22 24.00 65.66
N ILE A 30 -11.13 24.95 65.43
CA ILE A 30 -10.80 26.23 64.76
C ILE A 30 -9.71 26.97 65.54
N LEU A 31 -9.84 27.07 66.86
CA LEU A 31 -8.83 27.68 67.72
C LEU A 31 -7.49 26.93 67.70
N ARG A 32 -7.51 25.60 67.64
CA ARG A 32 -6.30 24.79 67.54
C ARG A 32 -5.56 25.10 66.24
N ARG A 33 -6.28 25.18 65.12
CA ARG A 33 -5.76 25.49 63.78
C ARG A 33 -5.21 26.92 63.68
N LEU A 34 -5.89 27.91 64.27
CA LEU A 34 -5.38 29.29 64.31
C LEU A 34 -4.04 29.42 65.05
N LYS A 35 -3.83 28.59 66.08
CA LYS A 35 -2.58 28.58 66.87
C LYS A 35 -1.40 27.90 66.18
N GLU A 36 -1.65 27.17 65.09
CA GLU A 36 -0.57 26.59 64.28
C GLU A 36 0.25 27.69 63.57
N ASP A 37 -0.30 28.91 63.43
CA ASP A 37 0.38 30.09 62.87
C ASP A 37 0.31 31.29 63.86
N PRO A 38 1.44 31.67 64.49
CA PRO A 38 1.49 32.76 65.47
C PRO A 38 1.04 34.13 64.93
N GLU A 39 1.09 34.37 63.61
CA GLU A 39 0.63 35.63 63.01
C GLU A 39 -0.91 35.72 62.89
N ASN A 40 -1.59 34.59 63.09
CA ASN A 40 -3.02 34.41 62.94
C ASN A 40 -3.72 34.01 64.25
N ASP A 41 -3.01 34.05 65.39
CA ASP A 41 -3.57 33.72 66.70
C ASP A 41 -4.72 34.68 67.09
N CYS A 42 -5.89 34.10 67.35
CA CYS A 42 -7.06 34.80 67.86
C CYS A 42 -7.52 34.16 69.17
N ASP A 43 -7.89 34.99 70.15
CA ASP A 43 -8.46 34.49 71.39
C ASP A 43 -9.87 33.89 71.17
N ARG A 44 -10.29 33.05 72.12
CA ARG A 44 -11.59 32.35 72.07
C ARG A 44 -12.79 33.29 71.89
N ARG A 45 -12.81 34.47 72.52
CA ARG A 45 -13.93 35.41 72.38
C ARG A 45 -13.96 36.05 71.00
N THR A 46 -12.81 36.33 70.41
CA THR A 46 -12.69 36.86 69.04
C THR A 46 -13.20 35.84 68.02
N VAL A 47 -12.85 34.55 68.16
CA VAL A 47 -13.39 33.48 67.30
C VAL A 47 -14.91 33.32 67.46
N SER A 48 -15.45 33.39 68.69
CA SER A 48 -16.91 33.33 68.89
C SER A 48 -17.64 34.47 68.18
N ARG A 49 -17.09 35.69 68.20
CA ARG A 49 -17.67 36.83 67.49
C ARG A 49 -17.57 36.68 65.98
N ALA A 50 -16.46 36.13 65.48
CA ALA A 50 -16.31 35.84 64.06
C ALA A 50 -17.36 34.82 63.59
N LEU A 51 -17.53 33.72 64.33
CA LEU A 51 -18.56 32.72 64.04
C LEU A 51 -19.97 33.31 64.03
N ASN A 52 -20.33 34.14 65.01
CA ASN A 52 -21.65 34.79 65.02
C ASN A 52 -21.85 35.69 63.80
N ARG A 53 -20.85 36.47 63.40
CA ARG A 53 -20.94 37.30 62.18
C ARG A 53 -21.03 36.47 60.90
N LEU A 54 -20.37 35.31 60.86
CA LEU A 54 -20.50 34.40 59.72
C LEU A 54 -21.89 33.76 59.68
N ILE A 55 -22.51 33.45 60.83
CA ILE A 55 -23.90 33.00 60.90
C ILE A 55 -24.85 34.10 60.44
N GLU A 56 -24.65 35.35 60.89
CA GLU A 56 -25.45 36.50 60.46
C GLU A 56 -25.31 36.81 58.96
N LYS A 57 -24.21 36.37 58.33
CA LYS A 57 -23.94 36.63 56.92
C LYS A 57 -24.32 35.47 55.99
N TYR A 58 -24.11 34.23 56.42
CA TYR A 58 -24.20 33.03 55.59
C TYR A 58 -25.13 31.96 56.17
N GLY A 59 -25.67 32.17 57.38
CA GLY A 59 -26.60 31.25 58.02
C GLY A 59 -28.04 31.42 57.54
N LYS A 60 -28.98 30.97 58.37
CA LYS A 60 -30.41 31.21 58.16
C LYS A 60 -30.90 32.41 58.96
N ASP A 61 -31.84 33.15 58.40
CA ASP A 61 -32.54 34.24 59.09
C ASP A 61 -33.60 33.73 60.08
N GLU A 62 -34.40 34.64 60.64
CA GLU A 62 -35.44 34.34 61.62
C GLU A 62 -36.61 33.52 61.04
N ASP A 63 -36.84 33.62 59.72
CA ASP A 63 -37.89 32.89 59.00
C ASP A 63 -37.41 31.51 58.50
N GLY A 64 -36.11 31.24 58.61
CA GLY A 64 -35.48 29.95 58.25
C GLY A 64 -34.96 29.89 56.83
N ASP A 65 -34.97 31.03 56.12
CA ASP A 65 -34.43 31.23 54.78
C ASP A 65 -32.92 31.52 54.84
N TRP A 66 -32.20 31.18 53.77
CA TRP A 66 -30.75 31.40 53.71
C TRP A 66 -30.43 32.86 53.42
N ILE A 67 -29.57 33.46 54.25
CA ILE A 67 -29.19 34.87 54.14
C ILE A 67 -28.35 35.15 52.88
N ASP A 68 -27.54 34.15 52.47
CA ASP A 68 -26.75 34.20 51.24
C ASP A 68 -27.08 32.97 50.39
N GLU A 69 -27.52 33.21 49.16
CA GLU A 69 -27.94 32.16 48.23
C GLU A 69 -26.79 31.30 47.72
N ASN A 70 -25.55 31.81 47.78
CA ASN A 70 -24.36 31.19 47.21
C ASN A 70 -23.47 30.50 48.25
N THR A 71 -23.56 30.90 49.52
CA THR A 71 -22.74 30.37 50.63
C THR A 71 -23.62 30.16 51.86
N ARG A 72 -23.84 28.89 52.20
CA ARG A 72 -24.64 28.45 53.33
C ARG A 72 -23.74 27.94 54.45
N LEU A 73 -23.70 28.66 55.55
CA LEU A 73 -23.04 28.22 56.78
C LEU A 73 -24.02 27.41 57.62
N HIS A 74 -23.76 26.12 57.71
CA HIS A 74 -24.49 25.22 58.58
C HIS A 74 -23.85 25.13 59.95
N TYR A 75 -24.68 24.86 60.96
CA TYR A 75 -24.20 24.45 62.26
C TYR A 75 -25.14 23.47 62.95
N THR A 76 -24.58 22.52 63.69
CA THR A 76 -25.33 21.60 64.55
C THR A 76 -25.09 21.94 66.01
N ILE A 77 -26.18 22.03 66.78
CA ILE A 77 -26.12 22.19 68.23
C ILE A 77 -25.84 20.83 68.88
N ILE A 78 -24.75 20.75 69.64
CA ILE A 78 -24.41 19.56 70.43
C ILE A 78 -24.82 19.83 71.89
N PRO A 79 -25.90 19.21 72.38
CA PRO A 79 -26.30 19.34 73.77
C PRO A 79 -25.31 18.57 74.67
N ARG A 80 -24.78 19.25 75.71
CA ARG A 80 -23.97 18.63 76.76
C ARG A 80 -24.49 19.04 78.14
N GLY A 81 -25.58 18.45 78.62
CA GLY A 81 -26.05 18.59 80.01
C GLY A 81 -25.91 20.01 80.58
N ASP A 82 -25.18 20.16 81.70
CA ASP A 82 -24.91 21.43 82.40
C ASP A 82 -23.79 22.30 81.78
N SER A 83 -23.24 21.93 80.62
CA SER A 83 -22.17 22.65 79.92
C SER A 83 -22.71 23.55 78.80
N PRO A 84 -21.96 24.59 78.41
CA PRO A 84 -22.38 25.50 77.34
C PRO A 84 -22.64 24.74 76.03
N ILE A 85 -23.71 25.16 75.33
CA ILE A 85 -24.07 24.67 74.00
C ILE A 85 -22.85 24.81 73.07
N LEU A 86 -22.41 23.70 72.49
CA LEU A 86 -21.37 23.68 71.46
C LEU A 86 -22.03 23.64 70.09
N LYS A 87 -21.39 24.29 69.12
CA LYS A 87 -21.79 24.27 67.72
C LYS A 87 -20.63 23.73 66.89
N ASP A 88 -20.94 22.77 66.02
CA ASP A 88 -20.05 22.32 64.95
C ASP A 88 -20.51 22.94 63.64
N TYR A 89 -19.56 23.40 62.83
CA TYR A 89 -19.78 24.22 61.65
C TYR A 89 -19.26 23.54 60.40
N TRP A 90 -19.95 23.74 59.27
CA TRP A 90 -19.45 23.44 57.93
C TRP A 90 -20.10 24.40 56.92
N LEU A 91 -19.45 24.58 55.77
CA LEU A 91 -19.97 25.39 54.67
C LEU A 91 -20.54 24.50 53.58
N GLU A 92 -21.61 24.95 52.95
CA GLU A 92 -22.14 24.45 51.69
C GLU A 92 -22.14 25.63 50.71
N PHE A 93 -21.45 25.51 49.59
CA PHE A 93 -21.47 26.51 48.53
C PHE A 93 -22.54 26.11 47.52
N CYS A 94 -23.43 27.04 47.19
CA CYS A 94 -24.63 26.82 46.38
C CYS A 94 -24.62 27.65 45.09
N TYR A 95 -23.42 28.00 44.62
CA TYR A 95 -23.24 28.29 43.21
C TYR A 95 -23.70 27.06 42.45
N GLU A 96 -24.59 27.22 41.47
CA GLU A 96 -24.76 26.20 40.43
C GLU A 96 -23.36 25.80 39.98
N ASP A 97 -23.02 24.53 40.15
CA ASP A 97 -21.71 23.98 39.82
C ASP A 97 -21.41 24.25 38.34
N ASP A 98 -20.54 25.22 38.04
CA ASP A 98 -20.01 25.34 36.67
C ASP A 98 -19.21 24.08 36.30
N PHE A 99 -18.56 23.43 37.28
CA PHE A 99 -17.86 22.15 37.14
C PHE A 99 -17.84 21.35 38.45
N THR A 100 -18.14 20.06 38.37
CA THR A 100 -17.87 19.04 39.41
C THR A 100 -16.37 18.76 39.55
N ASP A 101 -15.96 18.16 40.68
CA ASP A 101 -14.55 17.76 40.89
C ASP A 101 -14.10 16.75 39.80
N GLU A 102 -14.99 15.88 39.31
CA GLU A 102 -14.74 14.95 38.21
C GLU A 102 -14.58 15.66 36.85
N GLU A 103 -15.39 16.68 36.57
CA GLU A 103 -15.25 17.50 35.36
C GLU A 103 -13.96 18.33 35.38
N LEU A 104 -13.58 18.87 36.54
CA LEU A 104 -12.31 19.56 36.72
C LEU A 104 -11.12 18.60 36.52
N MET A 105 -11.22 17.36 37.02
CA MET A 105 -10.21 16.33 36.79
C MET A 105 -10.06 16.04 35.29
N PHE A 106 -11.18 15.84 34.58
CA PHE A 106 -11.18 15.65 33.12
C PHE A 106 -10.55 16.84 32.38
N LEU A 107 -10.86 18.08 32.76
CA LEU A 107 -10.28 19.27 32.15
C LEU A 107 -8.78 19.41 32.44
N MET A 108 -8.35 19.09 33.67
CA MET A 108 -6.94 19.08 34.05
C MET A 108 -6.15 18.05 33.22
N ASP A 109 -6.71 16.85 33.05
CA ASP A 109 -6.13 15.81 32.19
C ASP A 109 -6.10 16.27 30.73
N ALA A 110 -7.19 16.84 30.21
CA ALA A 110 -7.26 17.34 28.83
C ALA A 110 -6.20 18.42 28.56
N VAL A 111 -5.96 19.31 29.51
CA VAL A 111 -4.91 20.34 29.44
C VAL A 111 -3.52 19.70 29.49
N GLN A 112 -3.29 18.78 30.42
CA GLN A 112 -2.00 18.13 30.61
C GLN A 112 -1.62 17.22 29.43
N PHE A 113 -2.61 16.57 28.80
CA PHE A 113 -2.40 15.72 27.64
C PHE A 113 -2.45 16.46 26.31
N SER A 114 -2.87 17.74 26.30
CA SER A 114 -2.85 18.58 25.10
C SER A 114 -1.45 18.66 24.49
N LYS A 115 -1.38 18.57 23.16
CA LYS A 115 -0.13 18.77 22.39
C LYS A 115 0.18 20.23 22.08
N HIS A 116 -0.75 21.13 22.39
CA HIS A 116 -0.63 22.56 22.11
C HIS A 116 -0.24 23.38 23.35
N VAL A 117 -0.05 22.73 24.49
CA VAL A 117 0.27 23.37 25.77
C VAL A 117 1.58 22.80 26.28
N ASP A 118 2.55 23.68 26.57
CA ASP A 118 3.83 23.25 27.13
C ASP A 118 3.65 22.90 28.61
N LYS A 119 4.61 22.15 29.16
CA LYS A 119 4.51 21.68 30.55
C LYS A 119 4.29 22.81 31.55
N SER A 120 5.00 23.94 31.40
CA SER A 120 4.85 25.10 32.28
C SER A 120 3.46 25.72 32.21
N SER A 121 2.92 25.87 31.00
CA SER A 121 1.60 26.45 30.75
C SER A 121 0.50 25.50 31.23
N ALA A 122 0.68 24.19 31.04
CA ALA A 122 -0.22 23.17 31.53
C ALA A 122 -0.28 23.20 33.06
N GLU A 123 0.88 23.22 33.74
CA GLU A 123 0.95 23.36 35.20
C GLU A 123 0.28 24.66 35.69
N GLU A 124 0.42 25.77 34.95
CA GLU A 124 -0.24 27.02 35.30
C GLU A 124 -1.76 26.96 35.14
N ILE A 125 -2.26 26.40 34.04
CA ILE A 125 -3.69 26.22 33.79
C ILE A 125 -4.28 25.24 34.81
N THR A 126 -3.62 24.12 35.08
CA THR A 126 -4.01 23.16 36.11
C THR A 126 -4.09 23.83 37.49
N LYS A 127 -3.10 24.67 37.86
CA LYS A 127 -3.18 25.47 39.10
C LYS A 127 -4.36 26.43 39.14
N LYS A 128 -4.82 26.95 37.98
CA LYS A 128 -6.03 27.79 37.89
C LYS A 128 -7.29 26.94 38.05
N LEU A 129 -7.35 25.77 37.41
CA LEU A 129 -8.47 24.83 37.51
C LEU A 129 -8.66 24.28 38.92
N VAL A 130 -7.58 23.93 39.63
CA VAL A 130 -7.64 23.48 41.04
C VAL A 130 -8.24 24.53 41.96
N LYS A 131 -8.13 25.83 41.65
CA LYS A 131 -8.76 26.88 42.48
C LYS A 131 -10.29 26.88 42.37
N LEU A 132 -10.83 26.25 41.33
CA LEU A 132 -12.27 26.10 41.12
C LEU A 132 -12.82 24.86 41.83
N SER A 133 -11.97 23.96 42.35
CA SER A 133 -12.42 22.75 43.04
C SER A 133 -12.94 23.06 44.45
N HIS A 134 -13.97 22.31 44.86
CA HIS A 134 -14.55 22.43 46.20
C HIS A 134 -13.64 21.79 47.26
N ASN A 135 -12.99 20.68 46.90
CA ASN A 135 -11.97 20.04 47.71
C ASN A 135 -10.58 20.55 47.34
N GLN A 136 -9.98 21.41 48.17
CA GLN A 136 -8.56 21.80 48.06
C GLN A 136 -7.58 20.66 48.38
N TYR A 137 -8.05 19.41 48.44
CA TYR A 137 -7.26 18.23 48.76
C TYR A 137 -6.47 17.79 47.53
N SER A 138 -5.22 18.24 47.44
CA SER A 138 -4.24 17.89 46.41
C SER A 138 -3.87 16.40 46.35
N GLY A 139 -4.38 15.56 47.25
CA GLY A 139 -4.10 14.13 47.33
C GLY A 139 -5.11 13.22 46.63
N ILE A 140 -6.25 13.77 46.15
CA ILE A 140 -7.28 13.00 45.44
C ILE A 140 -7.00 12.96 43.93
N PHE A 141 -6.33 14.00 43.41
CA PHE A 141 -5.94 14.07 42.00
C PHE A 141 -4.61 13.32 41.79
N GLU A 142 -4.66 11.99 41.72
CA GLU A 142 -3.57 11.22 41.12
C GLU A 142 -3.52 11.56 39.64
N PHE A 143 -2.61 12.45 39.24
CA PHE A 143 -2.44 12.81 37.83
C PHE A 143 -2.16 11.58 36.99
N HIS A 144 -3.01 11.34 35.99
CA HIS A 144 -2.83 10.23 35.07
C HIS A 144 -1.50 10.41 34.31
N THR A 145 -0.75 9.32 34.12
CA THR A 145 0.54 9.37 33.43
C THR A 145 0.34 9.36 31.92
N LYS A 146 0.95 10.33 31.21
CA LYS A 146 0.92 10.39 29.75
C LYS A 146 1.75 9.23 29.17
N ILE A 147 1.10 8.27 28.53
CA ILE A 147 1.80 7.24 27.75
C ILE A 147 2.21 7.88 26.42
N ASN A 148 3.49 7.77 26.02
CA ASN A 148 4.08 8.33 24.80
C ASN A 148 4.18 9.86 24.73
N GLU A 149 4.87 10.49 25.70
CA GLU A 149 5.26 11.91 25.61
C GLU A 149 6.30 12.11 24.49
N LYS A 150 5.83 12.37 23.26
CA LYS A 150 6.69 12.81 22.15
C LYS A 150 7.06 14.29 22.38
N ASN A 151 8.36 14.60 22.35
CA ASN A 151 8.88 15.98 22.37
C ASN A 151 8.54 16.71 21.06
N VAL A 152 7.28 17.10 20.90
CA VAL A 152 6.85 17.99 19.81
C VAL A 152 7.02 19.44 20.29
N PRO A 153 7.68 20.32 19.51
CA PRO A 153 7.81 21.72 19.87
C PRO A 153 6.43 22.36 20.07
N VAL A 154 6.14 22.81 21.29
CA VAL A 154 4.92 23.57 21.57
C VAL A 154 5.15 25.03 21.25
N ARG A 155 4.15 25.61 20.59
CA ARG A 155 4.23 26.97 20.10
C ARG A 155 3.68 27.97 21.13
N LYS A 156 4.50 28.94 21.52
CA LYS A 156 4.17 29.90 22.60
C LYS A 156 3.04 30.88 22.24
N ASP A 157 2.89 31.24 20.97
CA ASP A 157 1.86 32.15 20.47
C ASP A 157 0.59 31.42 19.98
N PHE A 158 0.45 30.11 20.22
CA PHE A 158 -0.72 29.34 19.78
C PHE A 158 -2.05 29.94 20.27
N PHE A 159 -2.14 30.27 21.56
CA PHE A 159 -3.36 30.86 22.13
C PHE A 159 -3.66 32.25 21.59
N THR A 160 -2.61 33.03 21.29
CA THR A 160 -2.76 34.36 20.66
C THR A 160 -3.36 34.21 19.27
N ILE A 161 -2.81 33.33 18.43
CA ILE A 161 -3.31 33.07 17.07
C ILE A 161 -4.73 32.54 17.09
N LEU A 162 -5.04 31.61 18.00
CA LEU A 162 -6.39 31.09 18.17
C LEU A 162 -7.37 32.21 18.54
N GLY A 163 -6.96 33.13 19.43
CA GLY A 163 -7.70 34.33 19.80
C GLY A 163 -7.94 35.25 18.61
N ASP A 164 -6.88 35.61 17.87
CA ASP A 164 -6.93 36.51 16.71
C ASP A 164 -7.82 35.96 15.59
N ILE A 165 -7.78 34.65 15.34
CA ILE A 165 -8.67 33.99 14.37
C ILE A 165 -10.13 34.12 14.81
N ASN A 166 -10.43 33.84 16.09
CA ASN A 166 -11.79 33.95 16.61
C ASN A 166 -12.28 35.41 16.58
N GLU A 167 -11.40 36.38 16.85
CA GLU A 167 -11.68 37.81 16.71
C GLU A 167 -12.01 38.18 15.26
N ALA A 168 -11.22 37.70 14.30
CA ALA A 168 -11.46 37.95 12.88
C ALA A 168 -12.80 37.35 12.39
N ILE A 169 -13.15 36.14 12.85
CA ILE A 169 -14.45 35.51 12.57
C ILE A 169 -15.59 36.37 13.14
N HIS A 170 -15.47 36.77 14.40
CA HIS A 170 -16.48 37.59 15.07
C HIS A 170 -16.68 38.94 14.39
N ARG A 171 -15.59 39.61 14.01
CA ARG A 171 -15.61 40.92 13.34
C ARG A 171 -15.86 40.84 11.82
N GLN A 172 -16.01 39.63 11.27
CA GLN A 172 -16.17 39.38 9.83
C GLN A 172 -15.08 40.04 8.98
N ARG A 173 -13.83 39.84 9.39
CA ARG A 173 -12.64 40.39 8.73
C ARG A 173 -11.85 39.29 8.04
N MET A 174 -11.25 39.62 6.90
CA MET A 174 -10.27 38.73 6.27
C MET A 174 -9.00 38.65 7.13
N VAL A 175 -8.28 37.55 6.99
CA VAL A 175 -6.97 37.36 7.60
C VAL A 175 -5.95 37.03 6.52
N THR A 176 -4.70 37.42 6.78
CA THR A 176 -3.54 36.97 6.00
C THR A 176 -2.53 36.29 6.91
N PHE A 177 -1.88 35.24 6.44
CA PHE A 177 -0.87 34.49 7.19
C PHE A 177 -0.02 33.60 6.29
N TYR A 178 1.11 33.11 6.81
CA TYR A 178 1.89 32.05 6.18
C TYR A 178 1.45 30.68 6.70
N ASN A 179 1.18 29.76 5.79
CA ASN A 179 0.97 28.35 6.11
C ASN A 179 2.32 27.64 6.07
N ASN A 180 2.69 26.91 7.13
CA ASN A 180 4.02 26.30 7.23
C ASN A 180 3.96 24.77 7.24
N VAL A 181 5.07 24.15 6.87
CA VAL A 181 5.33 22.70 7.00
C VAL A 181 6.66 22.48 7.71
N PHE A 182 6.82 21.32 8.34
CA PHE A 182 8.10 20.94 8.92
C PHE A 182 9.08 20.52 7.81
N ASP A 183 10.32 20.99 7.88
CA ASP A 183 11.42 20.55 7.02
C ASP A 183 12.39 19.64 7.81
N THR A 184 13.44 19.17 7.16
CA THR A 184 14.52 18.30 7.66
C THR A 184 15.24 18.88 8.88
N ASP A 185 15.22 20.19 9.07
CA ASP A 185 15.73 20.89 10.25
C ASP A 185 14.78 20.83 11.46
N LYS A 186 13.60 20.21 11.29
CA LYS A 186 12.52 20.08 12.27
C LYS A 186 11.88 21.41 12.67
N ASN A 187 12.06 22.46 11.86
CA ASN A 187 11.41 23.76 12.04
C ASN A 187 10.31 23.97 11.00
N LEU A 188 9.45 24.95 11.26
CA LEU A 188 8.37 25.36 10.36
C LEU A 188 8.90 26.30 9.28
N HIS A 189 8.65 25.96 8.02
CA HIS A 189 8.97 26.77 6.85
C HIS A 189 7.71 27.08 6.04
N PRO A 190 7.57 28.32 5.51
CA PRO A 190 6.42 28.69 4.69
C PRO A 190 6.26 27.82 3.45
N VAL A 191 5.02 27.45 3.15
CA VAL A 191 4.64 26.84 1.87
C VAL A 191 4.38 27.98 0.88
N GLY A 192 5.42 28.36 0.14
CA GLY A 192 5.39 29.47 -0.82
C GLY A 192 5.87 30.79 -0.23
N ASP A 193 6.23 31.71 -1.14
CA ASP A 193 6.85 33.00 -0.77
C ASP A 193 5.83 34.04 -0.28
N GLU A 194 4.55 33.87 -0.61
CA GLU A 194 3.49 34.84 -0.34
C GLU A 194 2.50 34.34 0.73
N PRO A 195 2.06 35.20 1.66
CA PRO A 195 1.07 34.82 2.65
C PRO A 195 -0.31 34.61 2.02
N VAL A 196 -1.04 33.61 2.51
CA VAL A 196 -2.39 33.31 2.06
C VAL A 196 -3.38 34.29 2.65
N LYS A 197 -4.30 34.80 1.82
CA LYS A 197 -5.34 35.75 2.22
C LYS A 197 -6.73 35.11 2.11
N VAL A 198 -7.44 34.99 3.23
CA VAL A 198 -8.69 34.20 3.31
C VAL A 198 -9.76 34.87 4.17
N SER A 199 -11.01 34.50 3.91
CA SER A 199 -12.15 34.76 4.80
C SER A 199 -12.26 33.62 5.82
N PRO A 200 -12.02 33.85 7.13
CA PRO A 200 -12.14 32.81 8.14
C PRO A 200 -13.62 32.50 8.43
N TYR A 201 -13.97 31.22 8.57
CA TYR A 201 -15.34 30.78 8.83
C TYR A 201 -15.49 30.26 10.26
N ARG A 202 -14.71 29.24 10.63
CA ARG A 202 -14.84 28.55 11.92
C ARG A 202 -13.56 27.83 12.31
N VAL A 203 -13.33 27.70 13.62
CA VAL A 203 -12.33 26.79 14.18
C VAL A 203 -12.99 25.47 14.56
N VAL A 204 -12.38 24.35 14.15
CA VAL A 204 -12.80 22.98 14.48
C VAL A 204 -11.64 22.20 15.08
N VAL A 205 -11.94 21.18 15.89
CA VAL A 205 -10.92 20.31 16.50
C VAL A 205 -11.14 18.89 15.99
N SER A 206 -10.09 18.26 15.47
CA SER A 206 -10.08 16.85 15.05
C SER A 206 -8.74 16.20 15.40
N ASP A 207 -8.79 14.99 15.97
CA ASP A 207 -7.63 14.25 16.49
C ASP A 207 -6.75 15.13 17.40
N GLY A 208 -7.39 15.95 18.26
CA GLY A 208 -6.74 16.91 19.15
C GLY A 208 -6.03 18.08 18.47
N ASN A 209 -6.11 18.24 17.13
CA ASN A 209 -5.54 19.37 16.41
C ASN A 209 -6.61 20.42 16.08
N TYR A 210 -6.24 21.70 16.13
CA TYR A 210 -7.13 22.81 15.77
C TYR A 210 -6.95 23.20 14.30
N TYR A 211 -8.07 23.32 13.58
CA TYR A 211 -8.12 23.69 12.17
C TYR A 211 -8.98 24.94 11.97
N LEU A 212 -8.45 25.89 11.20
CA LEU A 212 -9.20 27.00 10.63
C LEU A 212 -9.85 26.55 9.32
N LEU A 213 -11.18 26.56 9.28
CA LEU A 213 -11.96 26.48 8.04
C LEU A 213 -12.16 27.88 7.47
N CYS A 214 -11.81 28.08 6.21
CA CYS A 214 -11.83 29.37 5.54
C CYS A 214 -12.02 29.21 4.03
N GLY A 215 -12.08 30.32 3.30
CA GLY A 215 -12.11 30.30 1.84
C GLY A 215 -11.63 31.61 1.24
N GLU A 216 -11.27 31.55 -0.04
CA GLU A 216 -10.83 32.73 -0.78
C GLU A 216 -12.01 33.64 -1.13
N LYS A 217 -11.68 34.87 -1.51
CA LYS A 217 -12.68 35.81 -2.00
C LYS A 217 -13.31 35.23 -3.27
N ASP A 218 -14.64 35.14 -3.28
CA ASP A 218 -15.47 34.63 -4.38
C ASP A 218 -15.34 33.13 -4.71
N SER A 219 -14.70 32.34 -3.83
CA SER A 219 -14.66 30.88 -3.94
C SER A 219 -15.68 30.22 -3.00
N ASN A 220 -16.33 29.15 -3.47
CA ASN A 220 -17.16 28.27 -2.63
C ASN A 220 -16.36 27.08 -2.06
N VAL A 221 -15.06 27.01 -2.35
CA VAL A 221 -14.19 25.92 -1.88
C VAL A 221 -13.73 26.22 -0.45
N ILE A 222 -13.97 25.27 0.45
CA ILE A 222 -13.54 25.36 1.85
C ILE A 222 -12.09 24.88 1.96
N LYS A 223 -11.20 25.81 2.31
CA LYS A 223 -9.81 25.55 2.68
C LYS A 223 -9.68 25.30 4.18
N ARG A 224 -8.61 24.60 4.56
CA ARG A 224 -8.36 24.12 5.93
C ARG A 224 -6.90 24.35 6.27
N TYR A 225 -6.64 25.01 7.39
CA TYR A 225 -5.28 25.25 7.85
C TYR A 225 -5.14 24.86 9.31
N ARG A 226 -4.10 24.09 9.62
CA ARG A 226 -3.76 23.74 10.99
C ARG A 226 -3.25 24.97 11.73
N ILE A 227 -3.92 25.36 12.82
CA ILE A 227 -3.62 26.60 13.53
C ILE A 227 -2.20 26.58 14.11
N ASP A 228 -1.72 25.42 14.57
CA ASP A 228 -0.35 25.24 15.04
C ASP A 228 0.72 25.51 13.96
N ARG A 229 0.35 25.50 12.68
CA ARG A 229 1.23 25.73 11.53
C ARG A 229 1.11 27.14 10.91
N ILE A 230 0.32 28.04 11.47
CA ILE A 230 0.06 29.39 10.92
C ILE A 230 1.03 30.43 11.50
N THR A 231 1.88 31.10 10.72
CA THR A 231 2.75 32.20 11.22
C THR A 231 2.39 33.53 10.58
N GLY A 232 2.77 34.63 11.24
CA GLY A 232 2.54 35.98 10.70
C GLY A 232 1.06 36.32 10.46
N LEU A 233 0.17 35.85 11.33
CA LEU A 233 -1.26 36.13 11.22
C LEU A 233 -1.53 37.63 11.42
N VAL A 234 -2.24 38.23 10.47
CA VAL A 234 -2.68 39.62 10.53
C VAL A 234 -4.16 39.70 10.14
N ILE A 235 -4.96 40.34 11.01
CA ILE A 235 -6.36 40.67 10.72
C ILE A 235 -6.38 41.89 9.80
N LEU A 236 -7.05 41.77 8.65
CA LEU A 236 -7.10 42.81 7.64
C LEU A 236 -8.28 43.76 7.85
N GLU A 237 -8.18 44.93 7.22
CA GLU A 237 -9.31 45.86 7.17
C GLU A 237 -10.39 45.48 6.13
N GLU A 238 -10.16 44.45 5.35
CA GLU A 238 -11.12 43.96 4.37
C GLU A 238 -12.19 43.10 5.05
N LYS A 239 -13.46 43.29 4.66
CA LYS A 239 -14.56 42.44 5.14
C LYS A 239 -14.50 41.06 4.49
N SER A 240 -14.86 40.02 5.24
CA SER A 240 -15.04 38.67 4.70
C SER A 240 -16.10 38.64 3.61
N ALA A 241 -15.98 37.71 2.66
CA ALA A 241 -16.96 37.53 1.58
C ALA A 241 -18.36 37.19 2.13
N HIS A 242 -19.43 37.61 1.45
CA HIS A 242 -20.81 37.32 1.87
C HIS A 242 -21.11 35.81 1.95
N SER A 243 -20.43 34.99 1.13
CA SER A 243 -20.50 33.52 1.18
C SER A 243 -20.03 32.94 2.52
N ALA A 244 -19.16 33.64 3.25
CA ALA A 244 -18.62 33.22 4.53
C ALA A 244 -19.72 33.00 5.58
N ALA A 245 -20.69 33.91 5.66
CA ALA A 245 -21.78 33.80 6.63
C ALA A 245 -22.70 32.61 6.31
N ARG A 246 -23.00 32.38 5.02
CA ARG A 246 -23.83 31.26 4.55
C ARG A 246 -23.15 29.92 4.79
N ILE A 247 -21.86 29.81 4.44
CA ILE A 247 -21.06 28.60 4.63
C ILE A 247 -20.89 28.31 6.12
N ASN A 248 -20.58 29.32 6.94
CA ASN A 248 -20.46 29.15 8.39
C ASN A 248 -21.77 28.68 9.04
N ALA A 249 -22.92 29.19 8.56
CA ALA A 249 -24.23 28.71 9.00
C ALA A 249 -24.48 27.24 8.59
N ALA A 250 -24.12 26.84 7.37
CA ALA A 250 -24.24 25.46 6.90
C ALA A 250 -23.33 24.49 7.68
N LEU A 251 -22.11 24.92 8.03
CA LEU A 251 -21.15 24.13 8.83
C LEU A 251 -21.60 23.87 10.28
N ARG A 252 -22.70 24.47 10.75
CA ARG A 252 -23.25 24.20 12.09
C ARG A 252 -23.97 22.86 12.21
N SER A 253 -24.32 22.20 11.10
CA SER A 253 -24.99 20.88 11.13
C SER A 253 -24.06 19.72 11.50
N ASN A 254 -22.76 19.96 11.75
CA ASN A 254 -21.70 18.95 11.98
C ASN A 254 -21.50 17.92 10.84
N GLU A 255 -22.37 17.87 9.82
CA GLU A 255 -22.29 16.96 8.67
C GLU A 255 -20.92 17.02 7.97
N TYR A 256 -20.38 18.22 7.75
CA TYR A 256 -19.07 18.38 7.10
C TYR A 256 -17.91 17.80 7.92
N ILE A 257 -17.99 17.81 9.25
CA ILE A 257 -16.92 17.30 10.13
C ILE A 257 -16.94 15.77 10.14
N VAL A 258 -18.14 15.16 10.21
CA VAL A 258 -18.31 13.70 10.15
C VAL A 258 -17.87 13.14 8.80
N GLU A 259 -18.15 13.85 7.70
CA GLU A 259 -17.75 13.43 6.36
C GLU A 259 -16.23 13.58 6.08
N HIS A 260 -15.49 14.29 6.95
CA HIS A 260 -14.05 14.55 6.82
C HIS A 260 -13.28 14.17 8.08
N CYS A 261 -13.35 12.90 8.50
CA CYS A 261 -12.84 12.44 9.79
C CYS A 261 -11.34 12.70 10.04
N TYR A 262 -10.48 12.67 9.01
CA TYR A 262 -9.06 13.09 9.13
C TYR A 262 -8.77 14.47 8.54
N MET A 263 -9.82 15.25 8.26
CA MET A 263 -9.72 16.59 7.70
C MET A 263 -9.01 16.62 6.33
N ASN A 264 -8.98 15.53 5.57
CA ASN A 264 -8.45 15.54 4.20
C ASN A 264 -9.41 16.25 3.22
N VAL A 265 -8.84 16.99 2.26
CA VAL A 265 -9.59 17.71 1.22
C VAL A 265 -10.11 16.72 0.17
N GLY A 266 -11.39 16.80 -0.21
CA GLY A 266 -11.95 15.98 -1.30
C GLY A 266 -13.48 16.05 -1.36
N GLU A 267 -14.06 15.53 -2.45
CA GLU A 267 -15.49 15.28 -2.53
C GLU A 267 -15.90 14.13 -1.61
N THR A 268 -17.12 14.20 -1.08
CA THR A 268 -17.64 13.15 -0.18
C THR A 268 -18.42 12.13 -0.99
N VAL A 269 -18.07 10.87 -0.81
CA VAL A 269 -18.59 9.74 -1.56
C VAL A 269 -19.25 8.75 -0.61
N LYS A 270 -20.32 8.10 -1.07
CA LYS A 270 -20.92 6.98 -0.35
C LYS A 270 -20.09 5.74 -0.65
N VAL A 271 -19.60 5.10 0.40
CA VAL A 271 -18.69 3.96 0.29
C VAL A 271 -19.34 2.75 0.94
N ARG A 272 -19.24 1.61 0.27
CA ARG A 272 -19.63 0.32 0.82
C ARG A 272 -18.38 -0.45 1.20
N LEU A 273 -18.28 -0.84 2.47
CA LEU A 273 -17.13 -1.55 3.04
C LEU A 273 -17.57 -2.94 3.48
N GLU A 274 -16.70 -3.93 3.32
CA GLU A 274 -16.76 -5.19 4.04
C GLU A 274 -15.76 -5.16 5.19
N ILE A 275 -16.27 -5.23 6.41
CA ILE A 275 -15.45 -5.15 7.63
C ILE A 275 -15.50 -6.46 8.41
N ASP A 276 -14.44 -6.77 9.13
CA ASP A 276 -14.51 -7.75 10.21
C ASP A 276 -15.32 -7.19 11.39
N LYS A 277 -16.11 -8.02 12.07
CA LYS A 277 -16.91 -7.59 13.22
C LYS A 277 -16.05 -6.98 14.34
N SER A 278 -14.79 -7.39 14.46
CA SER A 278 -13.85 -6.86 15.46
C SER A 278 -13.57 -5.36 15.32
N VAL A 279 -13.65 -4.80 14.11
CA VAL A 279 -13.37 -3.37 13.86
C VAL A 279 -14.65 -2.52 13.83
N LEU A 280 -15.82 -3.07 14.20
CA LEU A 280 -17.07 -2.32 14.19
C LEU A 280 -17.04 -1.09 15.14
N GLY A 281 -16.38 -1.20 16.29
CA GLY A 281 -16.21 -0.07 17.20
C GLY A 281 -15.48 1.10 16.53
N GLU A 282 -14.39 0.80 15.82
CA GLU A 282 -13.58 1.76 15.08
C GLU A 282 -14.37 2.46 13.96
N VAL A 283 -15.28 1.74 13.31
CA VAL A 283 -16.20 2.30 12.32
C VAL A 283 -17.17 3.29 12.99
N ILE A 284 -17.75 2.92 14.13
CA ILE A 284 -18.67 3.78 14.88
C ILE A 284 -17.95 5.03 15.38
N ASP A 285 -16.73 4.90 15.89
CA ASP A 285 -15.92 6.02 16.37
C ASP A 285 -15.54 6.99 15.23
N SER A 286 -15.33 6.45 14.02
CA SER A 286 -14.91 7.24 12.86
C SER A 286 -16.06 7.89 12.09
N PHE A 287 -17.22 7.21 12.00
CA PHE A 287 -18.32 7.59 11.12
C PHE A 287 -19.66 7.80 11.84
N GLY A 288 -19.70 7.58 13.16
CA GLY A 288 -20.90 7.70 13.97
C GLY A 288 -21.81 6.47 13.94
N THR A 289 -22.92 6.56 14.67
CA THR A 289 -23.89 5.47 14.84
C THR A 289 -24.97 5.43 13.75
N GLU A 290 -25.13 6.49 12.96
CA GLU A 290 -26.16 6.60 11.90
C GLU A 290 -25.76 5.90 10.58
N ILE A 291 -25.12 4.74 10.68
CA ILE A 291 -24.62 3.97 9.53
C ILE A 291 -25.48 2.73 9.30
N LYS A 292 -25.59 2.31 8.04
CA LYS A 292 -26.28 1.05 7.70
C LYS A 292 -25.31 -0.12 7.85
N ILE A 293 -25.75 -1.16 8.54
CA ILE A 293 -24.97 -2.38 8.81
C ILE A 293 -25.81 -3.59 8.40
N GLU A 294 -25.24 -4.44 7.56
CA GLU A 294 -25.86 -5.67 7.05
C GLU A 294 -24.88 -6.85 7.20
N PRO A 295 -25.36 -8.08 7.44
CA PRO A 295 -24.48 -9.26 7.47
C PRO A 295 -23.94 -9.58 6.07
N ALA A 296 -22.64 -9.93 5.97
CA ALA A 296 -22.08 -10.38 4.70
C ALA A 296 -22.62 -11.77 4.33
N HIS A 297 -22.99 -11.97 3.07
CA HIS A 297 -23.66 -13.19 2.60
C HIS A 297 -22.83 -14.49 2.68
N HIS A 298 -21.52 -14.40 2.91
CA HIS A 298 -20.60 -15.54 2.77
C HIS A 298 -19.87 -15.95 4.06
N THR A 299 -19.94 -15.17 5.13
CA THR A 299 -19.21 -15.43 6.38
C THR A 299 -19.91 -14.81 7.58
N SER A 300 -20.04 -15.57 8.68
CA SER A 300 -20.73 -15.11 9.90
C SER A 300 -20.00 -14.03 10.69
N ASN A 301 -18.74 -13.71 10.35
CA ASN A 301 -17.91 -12.75 11.07
C ASN A 301 -17.65 -11.44 10.30
N ARG A 302 -18.22 -11.28 9.10
CA ARG A 302 -18.04 -10.08 8.27
C ARG A 302 -19.35 -9.32 8.17
N LEU A 303 -19.25 -8.00 8.15
CA LEU A 303 -20.36 -7.06 8.04
C LEU A 303 -20.15 -6.20 6.80
N ILE A 304 -21.24 -5.84 6.13
CA ILE A 304 -21.25 -4.81 5.10
C ILE A 304 -21.75 -3.53 5.75
N VAL A 305 -20.97 -2.46 5.65
CA VAL A 305 -21.34 -1.15 6.18
C VAL A 305 -21.33 -0.11 5.08
N GLN A 306 -22.27 0.83 5.17
CA GLN A 306 -22.34 1.96 4.25
C GLN A 306 -22.07 3.26 5.00
N VAL A 307 -21.01 3.96 4.58
CA VAL A 307 -20.55 5.22 5.18
C VAL A 307 -20.51 6.33 4.12
N LYS A 308 -20.47 7.59 4.55
CA LYS A 308 -20.20 8.73 3.69
C LYS A 308 -18.94 9.43 4.19
N SER A 309 -17.92 9.53 3.35
CA SER A 309 -16.63 10.08 3.72
C SER A 309 -15.93 10.68 2.51
N SER A 310 -14.93 11.54 2.72
CA SER A 310 -14.06 11.99 1.64
C SER A 310 -13.21 10.83 1.11
N GLU A 311 -12.90 10.86 -0.19
CA GLU A 311 -12.13 9.80 -0.85
C GLU A 311 -10.80 9.50 -0.14
N LYS A 312 -10.06 10.54 0.21
CA LYS A 312 -8.75 10.38 0.85
C LYS A 312 -8.87 9.85 2.29
N ASP A 313 -9.86 10.34 3.05
CA ASP A 313 -10.08 9.88 4.42
C ASP A 313 -10.42 8.39 4.44
N ILE A 314 -11.30 7.94 3.55
CA ILE A 314 -11.69 6.52 3.52
C ILE A 314 -10.56 5.62 3.03
N ILE A 315 -9.72 6.11 2.10
CA ILE A 315 -8.53 5.37 1.68
C ILE A 315 -7.57 5.20 2.85
N ASP A 316 -7.22 6.30 3.54
CA ASP A 316 -6.29 6.27 4.67
C ASP A 316 -6.85 5.42 5.83
N TRP A 317 -8.16 5.48 6.07
CA TRP A 317 -8.87 4.64 7.04
C TRP A 317 -8.75 3.16 6.69
N ALA A 318 -9.14 2.77 5.47
CA ALA A 318 -9.11 1.38 5.04
C ALA A 318 -7.68 0.82 5.03
N MET A 319 -6.67 1.61 4.62
CA MET A 319 -5.27 1.21 4.69
C MET A 319 -4.78 0.94 6.11
N ARG A 320 -5.29 1.66 7.12
CA ARG A 320 -4.93 1.43 8.52
C ARG A 320 -5.39 0.07 9.02
N TYR A 321 -6.61 -0.34 8.67
CA TYR A 321 -7.20 -1.62 9.10
C TYR A 321 -6.93 -2.77 8.13
N GLY A 322 -6.42 -2.49 6.92
CA GLY A 322 -5.93 -3.49 5.98
C GLY A 322 -6.96 -4.58 5.67
N GLU A 323 -6.61 -5.84 5.94
CA GLU A 323 -7.47 -7.01 5.66
C GLU A 323 -8.80 -7.01 6.43
N TYR A 324 -8.91 -6.23 7.51
CA TYR A 324 -10.11 -6.10 8.32
C TYR A 324 -11.13 -5.12 7.74
N ALA A 325 -10.76 -4.33 6.72
CA ALA A 325 -11.62 -3.34 6.08
C ALA A 325 -11.38 -3.27 4.56
N VAL A 326 -12.29 -3.83 3.78
CA VAL A 326 -12.17 -3.90 2.32
C VAL A 326 -13.22 -2.99 1.67
N ILE A 327 -12.77 -2.03 0.85
CA ILE A 327 -13.67 -1.23 0.02
C ILE A 327 -14.28 -2.13 -1.06
N LEU A 328 -15.61 -2.18 -1.12
CA LEU A 328 -16.38 -2.90 -2.13
C LEU A 328 -16.84 -2.01 -3.27
N ASP A 329 -17.27 -0.78 -2.97
CA ASP A 329 -17.79 0.21 -3.91
C ASP A 329 -17.51 1.63 -3.38
N PRO A 330 -17.15 2.60 -4.24
CA PRO A 330 -16.97 2.49 -5.70
C PRO A 330 -15.65 1.84 -6.14
N ASP A 331 -15.65 1.26 -7.34
CA ASP A 331 -14.52 0.48 -7.89
C ASP A 331 -13.18 1.25 -7.91
N TYR A 332 -13.19 2.55 -8.25
CA TYR A 332 -11.95 3.33 -8.37
C TYR A 332 -11.22 3.49 -7.02
N LEU A 333 -11.93 3.60 -5.89
CA LEU A 333 -11.31 3.64 -4.56
C LEU A 333 -10.68 2.29 -4.19
N ARG A 334 -11.28 1.19 -4.65
CA ARG A 334 -10.74 -0.16 -4.46
C ARG A 334 -9.45 -0.37 -5.26
N GLU A 335 -9.36 0.20 -6.46
CA GLU A 335 -8.15 0.17 -7.28
C GLU A 335 -7.02 0.99 -6.63
N GLU A 336 -7.32 2.19 -6.13
CA GLU A 336 -6.37 3.04 -5.40
C GLU A 336 -5.77 2.34 -4.16
N ILE A 337 -6.60 1.65 -3.36
CA ILE A 337 -6.12 0.81 -2.24
C ILE A 337 -5.16 -0.28 -2.72
N ARG A 338 -5.47 -0.92 -3.85
CA ARG A 338 -4.64 -2.00 -4.39
C ARG A 338 -3.26 -1.49 -4.80
N GLU A 339 -3.21 -0.30 -5.41
CA GLU A 339 -1.95 0.34 -5.78
C GLU A 339 -1.11 0.70 -4.57
N ARG A 340 -1.70 1.35 -3.56
CA ARG A 340 -0.99 1.69 -2.33
C ARG A 340 -0.48 0.46 -1.59
N ALA A 341 -1.27 -0.60 -1.50
CA ALA A 341 -0.85 -1.87 -0.92
C ALA A 341 0.33 -2.49 -1.67
N HIS A 342 0.36 -2.38 -3.00
CA HIS A 342 1.51 -2.81 -3.80
C HIS A 342 2.77 -2.00 -3.49
N LEU A 343 2.66 -0.67 -3.41
CA LEU A 343 3.76 0.23 -3.07
C LEU A 343 4.31 -0.05 -1.66
N ILE A 344 3.43 -0.31 -0.67
CA ILE A 344 3.85 -0.69 0.68
C ILE A 344 4.58 -2.03 0.64
N ARG A 345 3.99 -3.07 0.03
CA ARG A 345 4.65 -4.39 -0.09
C ARG A 345 6.06 -4.24 -0.68
N TYR A 346 6.20 -3.36 -1.65
CA TYR A 346 7.47 -3.08 -2.30
C TYR A 346 8.47 -2.35 -1.39
N ALA A 347 8.05 -1.31 -0.68
CA ALA A 347 8.90 -0.54 0.23
C ALA A 347 9.54 -1.38 1.34
N TYR A 348 8.93 -2.51 1.70
CA TYR A 348 9.41 -3.43 2.74
C TYR A 348 10.12 -4.65 2.16
N THR A 349 10.61 -4.58 0.92
CA THR A 349 11.35 -5.67 0.29
C THR A 349 12.77 -5.22 -0.04
N ASP A 350 13.68 -5.46 0.90
CA ASP A 350 15.04 -4.92 0.95
C ASP A 350 16.04 -5.55 -0.07
N GLU A 351 17.10 -4.79 -0.35
CA GLU A 351 18.38 -5.09 -1.03
C GLU A 351 18.40 -5.36 -2.55
N ASN A 352 17.32 -5.78 -3.19
CA ASN A 352 17.37 -6.20 -4.60
C ASN A 352 17.24 -5.07 -5.65
N GLN A 353 16.80 -3.86 -5.30
CA GLN A 353 16.39 -2.86 -6.29
C GLN A 353 17.55 -2.21 -7.05
N ASP A 354 18.66 -1.90 -6.38
CA ASP A 354 19.84 -1.37 -7.06
C ASP A 354 20.47 -2.45 -7.96
N ILE A 355 20.47 -3.71 -7.51
CA ILE A 355 20.94 -4.84 -8.33
C ILE A 355 20.02 -5.03 -9.54
N GLU A 356 18.70 -5.04 -9.34
CA GLU A 356 17.70 -5.17 -10.40
C GLU A 356 17.80 -4.02 -11.41
N TYR A 357 17.94 -2.77 -10.94
CA TYR A 357 18.19 -1.63 -11.80
C TYR A 357 19.47 -1.83 -12.64
N GLN A 358 20.59 -2.17 -12.01
CA GLN A 358 21.86 -2.40 -12.72
C GLN A 358 21.79 -3.57 -13.71
N GLU A 359 21.06 -4.63 -13.39
CA GLU A 359 20.80 -5.74 -14.32
C GLU A 359 19.94 -5.30 -15.52
N GLN A 360 18.92 -4.49 -15.28
CA GLN A 360 18.09 -3.95 -16.36
C GLN A 360 18.89 -3.03 -17.27
N ILE A 361 19.77 -2.18 -16.74
CA ILE A 361 20.67 -1.36 -17.55
C ILE A 361 21.57 -2.24 -18.43
N LYS A 362 22.20 -3.29 -17.87
CA LYS A 362 23.02 -4.23 -18.65
C LYS A 362 22.26 -4.98 -19.74
N LYS A 363 21.03 -5.44 -19.43
CA LYS A 363 20.16 -6.09 -20.43
C LYS A 363 19.77 -5.12 -21.53
N THR A 364 19.54 -3.87 -21.16
CA THR A 364 19.15 -2.81 -22.08
C THR A 364 20.26 -2.53 -23.10
N GLU A 365 21.52 -2.40 -22.66
CA GLU A 365 22.68 -2.21 -23.55
C GLU A 365 22.83 -3.34 -24.57
N ARG A 366 22.43 -4.57 -24.19
CA ARG A 366 22.56 -5.75 -25.04
C ARG A 366 21.38 -5.97 -26.00
N PHE A 367 20.16 -5.62 -25.59
CA PHE A 367 18.94 -6.01 -26.30
C PHE A 367 18.04 -4.83 -26.70
N GLY A 368 18.37 -3.60 -26.30
CA GLY A 368 17.55 -2.42 -26.53
C GLY A 368 16.20 -2.48 -25.81
N LEU A 369 16.09 -3.25 -24.73
CA LEU A 369 14.87 -3.45 -23.94
C LEU A 369 15.08 -2.94 -22.52
N LEU A 370 14.42 -1.82 -22.20
CA LEU A 370 14.43 -1.21 -20.89
C LEU A 370 13.12 -1.53 -20.16
N HIS A 371 13.21 -2.26 -19.06
CA HIS A 371 12.05 -2.58 -18.23
C HIS A 371 12.30 -2.11 -16.79
N LEU A 372 11.68 -0.99 -16.44
CA LEU A 372 11.70 -0.42 -15.10
C LEU A 372 10.29 -0.54 -14.53
N ASP A 373 10.04 -1.63 -13.80
CA ASP A 373 8.78 -1.81 -13.08
C ASP A 373 9.07 -1.65 -11.60
N ASN A 374 8.45 -0.63 -11.02
CA ASN A 374 8.46 -0.39 -9.60
C ASN A 374 9.91 -0.37 -9.09
N ILE A 375 10.72 0.57 -9.59
CA ILE A 375 12.10 0.89 -9.19
C ILE A 375 12.11 2.35 -8.73
N ASP A 376 12.76 2.66 -7.60
CA ASP A 376 12.95 4.05 -7.16
C ASP A 376 14.03 4.73 -8.00
N LEU A 377 13.62 5.70 -8.82
CA LEU A 377 14.51 6.43 -9.72
C LEU A 377 14.97 7.78 -9.16
N ASN A 378 14.63 8.14 -7.91
CA ASN A 378 15.02 9.43 -7.32
C ASN A 378 16.54 9.62 -7.19
N ARG A 379 17.30 8.52 -7.20
CA ARG A 379 18.78 8.53 -7.16
C ARG A 379 19.43 7.91 -8.40
N GLN A 380 18.62 7.47 -9.36
CA GLN A 380 19.07 6.80 -10.57
C GLN A 380 18.87 7.75 -11.75
N TYR A 381 19.89 7.95 -12.56
CA TYR A 381 19.84 8.88 -13.70
C TYR A 381 20.36 8.25 -14.99
N THR A 382 21.11 7.16 -14.91
CA THR A 382 21.75 6.50 -16.06
C THR A 382 20.74 6.10 -17.15
N TYR A 383 19.54 5.64 -16.78
CA TYR A 383 18.52 5.27 -17.76
C TYR A 383 18.21 6.42 -18.74
N ARG A 384 18.29 7.68 -18.30
CA ARG A 384 17.97 8.86 -19.11
C ARG A 384 18.93 9.07 -20.28
N GLU A 385 20.14 8.50 -20.18
CA GLU A 385 21.23 8.69 -21.13
C GLU A 385 21.42 7.49 -22.06
N LEU A 386 20.62 6.43 -21.92
CA LEU A 386 20.74 5.24 -22.75
C LEU A 386 20.37 5.52 -24.21
N THR A 387 21.05 4.82 -25.13
CA THR A 387 20.78 4.87 -26.57
C THR A 387 20.46 3.46 -27.10
N GLY A 388 19.90 3.36 -28.31
CA GLY A 388 19.55 2.07 -28.91
C GLY A 388 18.32 1.38 -28.30
N ILE A 389 17.50 2.10 -27.54
CA ILE A 389 16.28 1.57 -26.90
C ILE A 389 15.20 1.39 -27.96
N ARG A 390 14.72 0.15 -28.11
CA ARG A 390 13.62 -0.21 -29.02
C ARG A 390 12.32 -0.46 -28.29
N ARG A 391 12.40 -0.92 -27.03
CA ARG A 391 11.25 -1.12 -26.16
C ARG A 391 11.55 -0.55 -24.78
N ALA A 392 10.64 0.28 -24.27
CA ALA A 392 10.73 0.84 -22.93
C ALA A 392 9.42 0.63 -22.16
N VAL A 393 9.55 0.19 -20.92
CA VAL A 393 8.42 -0.04 -20.02
C VAL A 393 8.75 0.63 -18.69
N PHE A 394 7.93 1.62 -18.33
CA PHE A 394 8.02 2.37 -17.06
C PHE A 394 6.73 2.18 -16.28
N ARG A 395 6.80 1.48 -15.14
CA ARG A 395 5.63 1.23 -14.30
C ARG A 395 5.90 1.62 -12.87
N ARG A 396 5.03 2.40 -12.22
CA ARG A 396 5.12 2.69 -10.77
C ARG A 396 6.50 3.23 -10.34
N ASN A 397 7.07 4.16 -11.12
CA ASN A 397 8.40 4.71 -10.83
C ASN A 397 8.33 6.13 -10.25
N GLY A 398 7.14 6.73 -10.16
CA GLY A 398 6.98 8.11 -9.70
C GLY A 398 7.56 9.15 -10.67
N ILE A 399 7.86 8.77 -11.92
CA ILE A 399 8.39 9.70 -12.92
C ILE A 399 7.28 10.62 -13.38
N LYS A 400 7.53 11.93 -13.33
CA LYS A 400 6.64 12.94 -13.91
C LYS A 400 7.16 13.54 -15.21
N ASP A 401 8.48 13.73 -15.27
CA ASP A 401 9.18 14.31 -16.41
C ASP A 401 9.80 13.20 -17.27
N PHE A 402 9.22 13.01 -18.45
CA PHE A 402 9.65 12.04 -19.46
C PHE A 402 10.47 12.67 -20.59
N SER A 403 10.95 13.91 -20.44
CA SER A 403 11.75 14.62 -21.46
C SER A 403 12.96 13.84 -21.98
N PHE A 404 13.51 12.92 -21.18
CA PHE A 404 14.60 12.03 -21.56
C PHE A 404 14.24 11.07 -22.72
N LEU A 405 12.94 10.80 -22.99
CA LEU A 405 12.54 9.95 -24.10
C LEU A 405 12.97 10.51 -25.47
N SER A 406 13.25 11.82 -25.57
CA SER A 406 13.80 12.45 -26.77
C SER A 406 15.16 11.89 -27.20
N SER A 407 15.89 11.21 -26.30
CA SER A 407 17.14 10.51 -26.65
C SER A 407 16.93 9.10 -27.19
N TYR A 408 15.73 8.51 -27.03
CA TYR A 408 15.40 7.14 -27.43
C TYR A 408 14.91 7.08 -28.88
N ASN A 409 15.77 7.50 -29.82
CA ASN A 409 15.41 7.68 -31.23
C ASN A 409 15.00 6.38 -31.96
N GLU A 410 15.26 5.19 -31.40
CA GLU A 410 14.90 3.89 -31.99
C GLU A 410 13.64 3.26 -31.34
N LEU A 411 12.93 4.02 -30.49
CA LEU A 411 11.85 3.47 -29.68
C LEU A 411 10.63 3.09 -30.51
N ASN A 412 10.37 1.80 -30.61
CA ASN A 412 9.22 1.23 -31.32
C ASN A 412 8.05 0.92 -30.38
N GLU A 413 8.32 0.67 -29.10
CA GLU A 413 7.31 0.27 -28.14
C GLU A 413 7.51 0.97 -26.80
N LEU A 414 6.46 1.65 -26.32
CA LEU A 414 6.46 2.39 -25.06
C LEU A 414 5.25 1.99 -24.21
N VAL A 415 5.51 1.63 -22.97
CA VAL A 415 4.48 1.39 -21.96
C VAL A 415 4.77 2.26 -20.75
N ILE A 416 3.82 3.13 -20.41
CA ILE A 416 3.87 3.93 -19.18
C ILE A 416 2.61 3.61 -18.38
N SER A 417 2.79 3.12 -17.15
CA SER A 417 1.68 2.79 -16.26
C SER A 417 1.93 3.28 -14.84
N HIS A 418 0.90 3.81 -14.17
CA HIS A 418 0.98 4.34 -12.81
C HIS A 418 2.15 5.33 -12.62
N ASN A 419 2.27 6.29 -13.53
CA ASN A 419 3.21 7.41 -13.47
C ASN A 419 2.48 8.67 -13.93
N GLU A 420 2.43 9.71 -13.09
CA GLU A 420 1.73 10.96 -13.40
C GLU A 420 2.53 11.80 -14.41
N ILE A 421 2.15 11.74 -15.69
CA ILE A 421 2.85 12.46 -16.77
C ILE A 421 2.50 13.95 -16.67
N GLY A 422 3.51 14.79 -16.42
CA GLY A 422 3.34 16.24 -16.36
C GLY A 422 3.16 16.88 -17.74
N ASP A 423 4.00 16.49 -18.72
CA ASP A 423 3.93 16.95 -20.10
C ASP A 423 4.13 15.76 -21.07
N PRO A 424 3.08 15.35 -21.81
CA PRO A 424 3.18 14.27 -22.79
C PRO A 424 3.80 14.70 -24.13
N GLY A 425 4.16 15.98 -24.31
CA GLY A 425 4.65 16.54 -25.58
C GLY A 425 5.83 15.78 -26.17
N VAL A 426 6.78 15.33 -25.35
CA VAL A 426 7.94 14.53 -25.78
C VAL A 426 7.55 13.23 -26.49
N ILE A 427 6.41 12.63 -26.13
CA ILE A 427 5.95 11.38 -26.76
C ILE A 427 5.61 11.63 -28.23
N SER A 428 5.15 12.85 -28.58
CA SER A 428 4.81 13.20 -29.98
C SER A 428 6.00 13.21 -30.93
N GLU A 429 7.23 13.29 -30.40
CA GLU A 429 8.48 13.31 -31.17
C GLU A 429 8.96 11.89 -31.54
N LEU A 430 8.38 10.85 -30.93
CA LEU A 430 8.74 9.44 -31.13
C LEU A 430 8.14 8.88 -32.43
N SER A 431 8.61 9.40 -33.57
CA SER A 431 8.02 9.15 -34.89
C SER A 431 8.03 7.67 -35.34
N ASP A 432 8.95 6.84 -34.82
CA ASP A 432 9.04 5.40 -35.10
C ASP A 432 8.17 4.54 -34.17
N LEU A 433 7.49 5.15 -33.19
CA LEU A 433 6.69 4.43 -32.21
C LEU A 433 5.51 3.70 -32.87
N ARG A 434 5.48 2.37 -32.69
CA ARG A 434 4.45 1.48 -33.21
C ARG A 434 3.43 1.11 -32.13
N ILE A 435 3.89 0.91 -30.91
CA ILE A 435 3.06 0.49 -29.79
C ILE A 435 3.14 1.49 -28.66
N LEU A 436 1.99 1.98 -28.21
CA LEU A 436 1.86 2.87 -27.06
C LEU A 436 0.80 2.32 -26.09
N ALA A 437 1.17 2.19 -24.83
CA ALA A 437 0.24 1.87 -23.74
C ALA A 437 0.38 2.92 -22.63
N LEU A 438 -0.76 3.53 -22.28
CA LEU A 438 -0.90 4.51 -21.22
C LEU A 438 -2.00 4.04 -20.26
N ASP A 439 -1.64 3.93 -19.00
CA ASP A 439 -2.52 3.44 -17.95
C ASP A 439 -2.29 4.19 -16.64
N MET A 440 -3.32 4.88 -16.16
CA MET A 440 -3.26 5.67 -14.93
C MET A 440 -2.07 6.64 -14.93
N THR A 441 -1.93 7.37 -16.04
CA THR A 441 -0.88 8.37 -16.22
C THR A 441 -1.33 9.79 -15.93
N GLY A 442 -2.62 9.99 -15.66
CA GLY A 442 -3.19 11.32 -15.37
C GLY A 442 -3.35 12.19 -16.63
N ILE A 443 -3.19 11.60 -17.83
CA ILE A 443 -3.33 12.32 -19.09
C ILE A 443 -4.80 12.65 -19.33
N THR A 444 -5.05 13.91 -19.70
CA THR A 444 -6.39 14.43 -20.02
C THR A 444 -6.53 14.83 -21.50
N ASP A 445 -5.45 15.36 -22.11
CA ASP A 445 -5.39 15.74 -23.52
C ASP A 445 -4.56 14.75 -24.34
N LEU A 446 -5.15 14.23 -25.42
CA LEU A 446 -4.55 13.26 -26.34
C LEU A 446 -3.88 13.91 -27.57
N ASN A 447 -3.82 15.23 -27.68
CA ASN A 447 -3.29 15.92 -28.87
C ASN A 447 -1.86 15.53 -29.27
N PHE A 448 -1.02 15.09 -28.33
CA PHE A 448 0.32 14.59 -28.59
C PHE A 448 0.35 13.37 -29.55
N LEU A 449 -0.76 12.61 -29.65
CA LEU A 449 -0.87 11.48 -30.57
C LEU A 449 -0.78 11.88 -32.05
N ARG A 450 -1.04 13.14 -32.40
CA ARG A 450 -1.03 13.61 -33.79
C ARG A 450 0.33 13.47 -34.48
N GLY A 451 1.42 13.43 -33.71
CA GLY A 451 2.78 13.21 -34.22
C GLY A 451 3.10 11.73 -34.52
N LEU A 452 2.27 10.79 -34.05
CA LEU A 452 2.57 9.35 -34.06
C LEU A 452 2.03 8.63 -35.30
N GLY A 453 2.54 9.02 -36.48
CA GLY A 453 2.07 8.50 -37.77
C GLY A 453 2.22 6.98 -37.95
N ASN A 454 3.21 6.34 -37.31
CA ASN A 454 3.50 4.91 -37.43
C ASN A 454 2.80 4.02 -36.39
N LEU A 455 2.00 4.63 -35.50
CA LEU A 455 1.38 3.91 -34.39
C LEU A 455 0.36 2.88 -34.89
N ASN A 456 0.60 1.61 -34.58
CA ASN A 456 -0.25 0.50 -34.99
C ASN A 456 -1.12 -0.05 -33.84
N ARG A 457 -0.71 0.12 -32.60
CA ARG A 457 -1.43 -0.36 -31.41
C ARG A 457 -1.40 0.70 -30.33
N LEU A 458 -2.57 1.07 -29.86
CA LEU A 458 -2.76 2.06 -28.81
C LEU A 458 -3.63 1.49 -27.70
N SER A 459 -3.19 1.65 -26.46
CA SER A 459 -4.01 1.39 -25.27
C SER A 459 -4.04 2.60 -24.38
N ILE A 460 -5.24 3.06 -24.03
CA ILE A 460 -5.48 4.23 -23.18
C ILE A 460 -6.50 3.83 -22.11
N HIS A 461 -6.06 3.80 -20.87
CA HIS A 461 -6.91 3.51 -19.70
C HIS A 461 -6.94 4.69 -18.74
N GLU A 462 -7.04 5.90 -19.30
CA GLU A 462 -7.19 7.13 -18.56
C GLU A 462 -8.67 7.40 -18.26
N TYR A 463 -8.99 7.68 -17.00
CA TYR A 463 -10.36 7.97 -16.58
C TYR A 463 -10.73 9.45 -16.75
N SER A 464 -9.75 10.31 -16.98
CA SER A 464 -9.90 11.78 -17.05
C SER A 464 -9.88 12.33 -18.48
N VAL A 465 -9.86 11.49 -19.50
CA VAL A 465 -9.91 11.91 -20.91
C VAL A 465 -11.32 12.29 -21.31
N GLU A 466 -11.49 13.51 -21.80
CA GLU A 466 -12.78 14.04 -22.29
C GLU A 466 -12.81 14.26 -23.80
N ASN A 467 -11.64 14.37 -24.46
CA ASN A 467 -11.51 14.64 -25.88
C ASN A 467 -10.68 13.57 -26.59
N VAL A 468 -11.27 12.95 -27.61
CA VAL A 468 -10.67 11.85 -28.39
C VAL A 468 -10.37 12.21 -29.84
N GLU A 469 -10.45 13.49 -30.22
CA GLU A 469 -10.26 13.96 -31.61
C GLU A 469 -8.91 13.52 -32.21
N ALA A 470 -7.86 13.48 -31.39
CA ALA A 470 -6.53 13.05 -31.82
C ALA A 470 -6.45 11.56 -32.22
N LEU A 471 -7.42 10.72 -31.81
CA LEU A 471 -7.46 9.31 -32.25
C LEU A 471 -7.76 9.19 -33.75
N TYR A 472 -8.49 10.15 -34.32
CA TYR A 472 -8.90 10.12 -35.72
C TYR A 472 -7.78 10.52 -36.69
N SER A 473 -6.67 11.07 -36.17
CA SER A 473 -5.51 11.45 -36.98
C SER A 473 -4.45 10.36 -37.11
N LEU A 474 -4.69 9.15 -36.59
CA LEU A 474 -3.72 8.04 -36.59
C LEU A 474 -3.94 7.13 -37.81
N PRO A 475 -3.18 7.30 -38.92
CA PRO A 475 -3.48 6.63 -40.19
C PRO A 475 -3.22 5.13 -40.17
N ASN A 476 -2.34 4.64 -39.28
CA ASN A 476 -1.90 3.24 -39.25
C ASN A 476 -2.45 2.45 -38.05
N LEU A 477 -3.34 3.03 -37.26
CA LEU A 477 -3.84 2.40 -36.03
C LEU A 477 -4.67 1.16 -36.35
N ARG A 478 -4.19 -0.01 -35.95
CA ARG A 478 -4.87 -1.30 -36.17
C ARG A 478 -5.70 -1.72 -34.98
N ILE A 479 -5.18 -1.55 -33.78
CA ILE A 479 -5.81 -2.00 -32.53
C ILE A 479 -5.86 -0.84 -31.55
N LEU A 480 -7.06 -0.56 -31.04
CA LEU A 480 -7.33 0.41 -30.00
C LEU A 480 -7.95 -0.29 -28.79
N THR A 481 -7.26 -0.29 -27.66
CA THR A 481 -7.83 -0.77 -26.39
C THR A 481 -8.12 0.42 -25.49
N VAL A 482 -9.34 0.53 -24.99
CA VAL A 482 -9.74 1.65 -24.14
C VAL A 482 -10.62 1.19 -22.98
N ASN A 483 -10.64 1.98 -21.92
CA ASN A 483 -11.61 1.81 -20.86
C ASN A 483 -13.03 2.20 -21.34
N LYS A 484 -14.04 1.82 -20.56
CA LYS A 484 -15.45 2.06 -20.90
C LYS A 484 -15.81 3.56 -21.01
N PRO A 485 -15.31 4.47 -20.15
CA PRO A 485 -15.52 5.91 -20.32
C PRO A 485 -15.02 6.44 -21.66
N VAL A 486 -13.76 6.21 -22.01
CA VAL A 486 -13.15 6.69 -23.26
C VAL A 486 -13.85 6.08 -24.46
N PHE A 487 -14.20 4.79 -24.41
CA PHE A 487 -14.95 4.14 -25.47
C PHE A 487 -16.25 4.85 -25.84
N LYS A 488 -16.97 5.42 -24.86
CA LYS A 488 -18.23 6.15 -25.11
C LYS A 488 -18.03 7.45 -25.89
N LEU A 489 -16.84 8.03 -25.87
CA LEU A 489 -16.50 9.27 -26.57
C LEU A 489 -16.14 9.04 -28.04
N ILE A 490 -15.84 7.80 -28.42
CA ILE A 490 -15.33 7.46 -29.76
C ILE A 490 -16.48 7.31 -30.76
N ASP A 491 -16.45 8.12 -31.83
CA ASP A 491 -17.21 7.90 -33.05
C ASP A 491 -16.44 6.97 -33.99
N LYS A 492 -16.84 5.70 -33.99
CA LYS A 492 -16.22 4.64 -34.82
C LYS A 492 -16.23 4.96 -36.32
N ARG A 493 -17.15 5.81 -36.82
CA ARG A 493 -17.22 6.16 -38.24
C ARG A 493 -16.08 7.06 -38.69
N ARG A 494 -15.45 7.74 -37.74
CA ARG A 494 -14.34 8.68 -37.96
C ARG A 494 -12.98 8.03 -37.79
N LEU A 495 -12.90 6.86 -37.16
CA LEU A 495 -11.69 6.03 -37.11
C LEU A 495 -11.47 5.38 -38.47
N LYS A 496 -10.49 5.88 -39.22
CA LYS A 496 -10.14 5.38 -40.55
C LYS A 496 -8.65 5.09 -40.63
N ARG A 497 -8.33 3.88 -41.06
CA ARG A 497 -6.96 3.54 -41.46
C ARG A 497 -6.71 4.03 -42.88
N ALA A 498 -5.46 4.35 -43.19
CA ALA A 498 -5.03 4.75 -44.53
C ALA A 498 -5.25 3.65 -45.57
N ASP A 499 -5.22 2.38 -45.15
CA ASP A 499 -5.48 1.21 -46.00
C ASP A 499 -6.98 0.87 -46.13
N GLY A 500 -7.87 1.64 -45.51
CA GLY A 500 -9.32 1.45 -45.57
C GLY A 500 -9.86 0.32 -44.69
N ASN A 501 -9.00 -0.43 -43.99
CA ASN A 501 -9.43 -1.46 -43.06
C ASN A 501 -10.01 -0.86 -41.76
N PRO A 502 -10.90 -1.56 -41.05
CA PRO A 502 -11.39 -1.10 -39.76
C PRO A 502 -10.30 -1.16 -38.68
N VAL A 503 -10.40 -0.26 -37.69
CA VAL A 503 -9.66 -0.33 -36.43
C VAL A 503 -10.36 -1.31 -35.50
N GLU A 504 -9.65 -2.31 -35.00
CA GLU A 504 -10.17 -3.22 -33.98
C GLU A 504 -10.22 -2.48 -32.63
N ILE A 505 -11.42 -2.35 -32.05
CA ILE A 505 -11.60 -1.66 -30.76
C ILE A 505 -11.95 -2.67 -29.67
N LYS A 506 -11.15 -2.71 -28.61
CA LYS A 506 -11.33 -3.57 -27.43
C LYS A 506 -11.68 -2.70 -26.22
N ILE A 507 -12.70 -3.11 -25.46
CA ILE A 507 -13.04 -2.49 -24.19
C ILE A 507 -12.49 -3.35 -23.08
N SER A 508 -11.68 -2.77 -22.19
CA SER A 508 -11.15 -3.46 -21.03
C SER A 508 -11.29 -2.59 -19.78
N ASN A 509 -11.48 -3.22 -18.62
CA ASN A 509 -11.45 -2.55 -17.32
C ASN A 509 -10.02 -2.50 -16.73
N ARG A 510 -9.02 -2.98 -17.48
CA ARG A 510 -7.61 -3.11 -17.10
C ARG A 510 -6.73 -3.00 -18.36
N ALA A 511 -5.75 -2.10 -18.39
CA ALA A 511 -4.92 -1.86 -19.57
C ALA A 511 -4.08 -3.07 -20.01
N ASP A 512 -3.70 -3.85 -19.01
CA ASP A 512 -2.74 -4.94 -19.00
C ASP A 512 -3.28 -6.27 -19.59
N ARG A 513 -4.58 -6.38 -19.91
CA ARG A 513 -5.13 -7.54 -20.65
C ARG A 513 -5.20 -7.35 -22.16
N GLY A 514 -5.05 -6.12 -22.66
CA GLY A 514 -5.14 -5.81 -24.11
C GLY A 514 -3.77 -5.69 -24.79
N LEU A 515 -2.74 -5.35 -24.03
CA LEU A 515 -1.32 -5.51 -24.39
C LEU A 515 -0.67 -6.36 -23.31
N HIS A 516 -0.71 -7.68 -23.49
CA HIS A 516 0.25 -8.53 -22.80
C HIS A 516 1.65 -8.17 -23.31
N VAL A 517 2.27 -7.17 -22.71
CA VAL A 517 3.69 -7.29 -22.37
C VAL A 517 3.74 -8.51 -21.48
N MET A 518 4.44 -9.56 -21.90
CA MET A 518 4.72 -10.69 -21.02
C MET A 518 5.41 -10.16 -19.76
N SER A 519 4.65 -10.01 -18.68
CA SER A 519 5.21 -9.95 -17.34
C SER A 519 5.62 -11.37 -16.99
N GLU A 520 6.82 -11.78 -17.38
CA GLU A 520 7.54 -12.81 -16.64
C GLU A 520 8.22 -12.15 -15.45
N SER A 521 7.43 -11.68 -14.48
CA SER A 521 7.92 -11.60 -13.11
C SER A 521 7.77 -12.99 -12.51
N LEU A 522 8.89 -13.71 -12.46
CA LEU A 522 9.01 -14.95 -11.71
C LEU A 522 8.48 -14.73 -10.28
N PRO A 523 7.65 -15.62 -9.73
CA PRO A 523 7.31 -15.61 -8.31
C PRO A 523 8.60 -15.59 -7.48
N ARG A 524 8.65 -14.80 -6.40
CA ARG A 524 9.85 -14.66 -5.55
C ARG A 524 10.37 -15.97 -4.96
N GLU A 525 9.53 -17.00 -4.90
CA GLU A 525 9.95 -18.36 -4.52
C GLU A 525 10.91 -18.98 -5.54
N THR A 526 10.83 -18.58 -6.82
CA THR A 526 11.64 -19.14 -7.91
C THR A 526 13.05 -18.56 -7.97
N SER A 527 13.27 -17.31 -7.56
CA SER A 527 14.63 -16.72 -7.50
C SER A 527 15.50 -17.33 -6.39
N SER A 528 14.88 -17.76 -5.28
CA SER A 528 15.58 -18.52 -4.23
C SER A 528 15.91 -19.96 -4.64
N ILE A 529 15.09 -20.54 -5.52
CA ILE A 529 15.33 -21.86 -6.13
C ILE A 529 16.51 -21.76 -7.13
N MET A 530 16.55 -20.73 -7.97
CA MET A 530 17.64 -20.49 -8.93
C MET A 530 19.04 -20.39 -8.29
N ARG A 531 19.19 -19.71 -7.15
CA ARG A 531 20.49 -19.63 -6.43
C ARG A 531 20.92 -20.96 -5.84
N ARG A 532 19.96 -21.75 -5.35
CA ARG A 532 20.22 -23.06 -4.74
C ARG A 532 20.49 -24.14 -5.79
N ASP A 533 19.89 -24.01 -6.98
CA ASP A 533 19.96 -25.00 -8.06
C ASP A 533 21.21 -24.83 -8.93
N ALA A 534 21.70 -23.60 -9.14
CA ALA A 534 22.96 -23.35 -9.84
C ALA A 534 24.16 -24.03 -9.15
N GLU A 535 24.20 -24.03 -7.81
CA GLU A 535 25.21 -24.74 -7.00
C GLU A 535 25.13 -26.27 -7.18
N THR A 536 23.97 -26.82 -7.54
CA THR A 536 23.79 -28.26 -7.78
C THR A 536 24.03 -28.67 -9.23
N MET A 537 24.04 -27.75 -10.20
CA MET A 537 24.37 -28.09 -11.59
C MET A 537 25.85 -28.43 -11.76
N GLU A 538 26.74 -27.82 -10.97
CA GLU A 538 28.18 -28.11 -10.99
C GLU A 538 28.51 -29.57 -10.65
N SER A 539 27.59 -30.30 -10.00
CA SER A 539 27.77 -31.72 -9.68
C SER A 539 27.33 -32.68 -10.80
N PHE A 540 26.82 -32.18 -11.93
CA PHE A 540 26.37 -33.02 -13.05
C PHE A 540 27.17 -32.74 -14.32
N ALA A 541 27.61 -33.80 -14.96
CA ALA A 541 28.31 -33.76 -16.25
C ALA A 541 27.47 -34.45 -17.32
N THR A 542 27.53 -33.94 -18.54
CA THR A 542 26.90 -34.54 -19.73
C THR A 542 27.99 -34.95 -20.70
N SER A 543 27.91 -36.17 -21.21
CA SER A 543 28.88 -36.72 -22.15
C SER A 543 28.20 -37.35 -23.36
N GLU A 544 28.80 -37.16 -24.53
CA GLU A 544 28.41 -37.81 -25.78
C GLU A 544 28.96 -39.24 -25.83
N LEU A 545 28.11 -40.19 -26.19
CA LEU A 545 28.48 -41.57 -26.43
C LEU A 545 28.78 -41.76 -27.92
N THR A 546 30.01 -41.46 -28.33
CA THR A 546 30.42 -41.56 -29.75
C THR A 546 30.89 -42.95 -30.19
N ASP A 547 31.11 -43.89 -29.26
CA ASP A 547 31.70 -45.21 -29.55
C ASP A 547 30.65 -46.35 -29.53
N ALA A 548 30.52 -47.06 -30.65
CA ALA A 548 29.60 -48.19 -30.83
C ALA A 548 29.85 -49.35 -29.85
N ALA A 549 31.08 -49.55 -29.37
CA ALA A 549 31.41 -50.56 -28.37
C ALA A 549 30.92 -50.17 -26.97
N VAL A 550 31.00 -48.88 -26.63
CA VAL A 550 30.48 -48.31 -25.37
C VAL A 550 28.96 -48.32 -25.39
N LYS A 551 28.35 -47.93 -26.50
CA LYS A 551 26.90 -48.05 -26.73
C LYS A 551 26.43 -49.48 -26.49
N SER A 552 27.12 -50.46 -27.07
CA SER A 552 26.84 -51.88 -26.86
C SER A 552 27.05 -52.33 -25.41
N SER A 553 28.06 -51.80 -24.72
CA SER A 553 28.32 -52.09 -23.30
C SER A 553 27.25 -51.51 -22.38
N LEU A 554 26.87 -50.24 -22.56
CA LEU A 554 25.82 -49.56 -21.79
C LEU A 554 24.46 -50.22 -22.03
N VAL A 555 24.12 -50.50 -23.30
CA VAL A 555 22.92 -51.25 -23.68
C VAL A 555 22.95 -52.66 -23.08
N SER A 556 24.09 -53.37 -23.13
CA SER A 556 24.25 -54.71 -22.53
C SER A 556 24.14 -54.68 -21.01
N GLN A 557 24.73 -53.71 -20.32
CA GLN A 557 24.65 -53.57 -18.86
C GLN A 557 23.23 -53.22 -18.40
N ILE A 558 22.57 -52.27 -19.08
CA ILE A 558 21.13 -51.96 -18.89
C ILE A 558 20.26 -53.21 -19.15
N ASN A 559 20.65 -54.08 -20.09
CA ASN A 559 19.93 -55.31 -20.44
C ASN A 559 20.35 -56.56 -19.65
N SER A 560 21.42 -56.52 -18.86
CA SER A 560 22.02 -57.71 -18.24
C SER A 560 21.22 -58.31 -17.07
N GLY A 561 20.11 -57.68 -16.67
CA GLY A 561 19.12 -58.27 -15.79
C GLY A 561 18.08 -59.07 -16.57
N THR A 562 17.96 -60.37 -16.27
CA THR A 562 17.02 -61.33 -16.88
C THR A 562 15.54 -61.00 -16.73
N ASP A 563 15.19 -59.86 -16.13
CA ASP A 563 13.81 -59.42 -15.95
C ASP A 563 13.59 -58.05 -16.58
N ARG A 564 13.04 -58.08 -17.79
CA ARG A 564 12.62 -56.92 -18.59
C ARG A 564 11.70 -55.96 -17.80
N PHE A 565 10.97 -56.48 -16.80
CA PHE A 565 10.10 -55.70 -15.90
C PHE A 565 10.86 -54.81 -14.90
N ASN A 566 12.13 -55.09 -14.60
CA ASN A 566 12.93 -54.24 -13.70
C ASN A 566 13.56 -53.04 -14.41
N ARG A 567 13.55 -53.00 -15.75
CA ARG A 567 14.17 -51.93 -16.56
C ARG A 567 13.33 -50.65 -16.57
N ASP A 568 12.03 -50.76 -16.87
CA ASP A 568 11.05 -49.67 -16.75
C ASP A 568 10.87 -49.18 -15.29
N LYS A 569 11.32 -49.98 -14.32
CA LYS A 569 11.39 -49.60 -12.90
C LYS A 569 12.64 -48.79 -12.53
N LYS A 570 13.77 -48.93 -13.25
CA LYS A 570 15.02 -48.18 -12.97
C LYS A 570 15.05 -46.86 -13.74
N PHE A 571 14.55 -46.84 -14.99
CA PHE A 571 14.38 -45.64 -15.79
C PHE A 571 13.01 -45.63 -16.49
N GLY A 572 12.41 -44.46 -16.65
CA GLY A 572 11.07 -44.26 -17.18
C GLY A 572 11.14 -43.28 -18.35
N ILE A 573 10.46 -43.63 -19.45
CA ILE A 573 10.44 -42.83 -20.68
C ILE A 573 9.41 -41.72 -20.51
N VAL A 574 9.80 -40.47 -20.80
CA VAL A 574 9.02 -39.28 -20.45
C VAL A 574 8.32 -38.62 -21.65
N ASP A 575 8.53 -39.06 -22.90
CA ASP A 575 7.89 -38.43 -24.08
C ASP A 575 7.63 -39.37 -25.28
N TYR A 576 6.58 -39.08 -26.07
CA TYR A 576 6.07 -39.87 -27.21
C TYR A 576 6.47 -39.26 -28.57
N SER A 577 6.79 -40.10 -29.57
CA SER A 577 7.16 -39.67 -30.93
C SER A 577 5.94 -39.22 -31.77
N CYS A 578 6.01 -38.06 -32.43
CA CYS A 578 4.91 -37.48 -33.23
C CYS A 578 4.71 -38.05 -34.66
N PHE A 579 5.55 -38.98 -35.12
CA PHE A 579 5.33 -39.66 -36.40
C PHE A 579 4.69 -41.01 -36.12
N GLY A 580 3.40 -41.13 -36.39
CA GLY A 580 2.55 -42.30 -36.12
C GLY A 580 2.91 -43.59 -36.87
N TYR A 581 4.18 -43.90 -37.08
CA TYR A 581 4.65 -45.18 -37.60
C TYR A 581 5.56 -45.95 -36.62
N GLU A 582 6.19 -45.33 -35.62
CA GLU A 582 7.02 -46.06 -34.64
C GLU A 582 6.91 -45.42 -33.25
N ARG A 583 6.04 -46.01 -32.44
CA ARG A 583 5.78 -45.63 -31.05
C ARG A 583 6.83 -46.29 -30.16
N ILE A 584 7.54 -45.51 -29.34
CA ILE A 584 8.46 -46.02 -28.32
C ILE A 584 7.66 -46.06 -27.03
N ASP A 585 7.17 -47.24 -26.70
CA ASP A 585 6.44 -47.47 -25.46
C ASP A 585 7.32 -48.14 -24.40
N LEU A 586 8.40 -48.81 -24.82
CA LEU A 586 9.27 -49.61 -23.98
C LEU A 586 10.75 -49.41 -24.35
N TYR A 587 11.65 -49.63 -23.40
CA TYR A 587 13.11 -49.56 -23.63
C TYR A 587 13.62 -50.51 -24.72
N GLU A 588 12.89 -51.58 -25.05
CA GLU A 588 13.23 -52.48 -26.16
C GLU A 588 13.09 -51.81 -27.54
N ASP A 589 12.21 -50.83 -27.67
CA ASP A 589 12.03 -50.10 -28.93
C ASP A 589 13.27 -49.26 -29.23
N ILE A 590 13.98 -48.80 -28.19
CA ILE A 590 15.25 -48.07 -28.29
C ILE A 590 16.37 -48.91 -28.93
N GLU A 591 16.40 -50.23 -28.71
CA GLU A 591 17.40 -51.13 -29.33
C GLU A 591 17.27 -51.17 -30.86
N SER A 592 16.05 -50.99 -31.39
CA SER A 592 15.80 -50.94 -32.83
C SER A 592 16.40 -49.68 -33.49
N PHE A 593 16.68 -48.64 -32.69
CA PHE A 593 17.30 -47.38 -33.11
C PHE A 593 18.83 -47.35 -32.86
N ALA A 594 19.43 -48.45 -32.42
CA ALA A 594 20.85 -48.51 -32.07
C ALA A 594 21.83 -48.57 -33.27
N GLY A 595 21.42 -48.21 -34.48
CA GLY A 595 22.31 -48.11 -35.67
C GLY A 595 23.27 -46.91 -35.64
N ASP A 596 24.19 -46.85 -36.61
CA ASP A 596 25.28 -45.85 -36.73
C ASP A 596 24.79 -44.41 -37.02
N GLU A 597 23.52 -44.23 -37.34
CA GLU A 597 22.91 -42.92 -37.65
C GLU A 597 22.41 -42.17 -36.40
N TYR A 598 22.59 -42.72 -35.19
CA TYR A 598 22.10 -42.13 -33.94
C TYR A 598 23.21 -41.85 -32.91
N THR A 599 23.28 -40.60 -32.43
CA THR A 599 24.15 -40.14 -31.34
C THR A 599 23.44 -40.25 -30.00
N TRP A 600 24.15 -40.59 -28.92
CA TRP A 600 23.56 -40.71 -27.58
C TRP A 600 24.27 -39.80 -26.59
N TYR A 601 23.55 -39.37 -25.57
CA TYR A 601 24.06 -38.51 -24.50
C TYR A 601 23.59 -39.03 -23.14
N VAL A 602 24.47 -39.00 -22.15
CA VAL A 602 24.14 -39.33 -20.77
C VAL A 602 24.48 -38.18 -19.84
N THR A 603 23.61 -37.92 -18.88
CA THR A 603 23.92 -37.01 -17.76
C THR A 603 23.93 -37.79 -16.47
N TYR A 604 25.04 -37.64 -15.75
CA TYR A 604 25.30 -38.37 -14.53
C TYR A 604 25.88 -37.45 -13.46
N GLU A 605 25.71 -37.85 -12.20
CA GLU A 605 26.18 -37.11 -11.03
C GLU A 605 27.66 -37.41 -10.77
N GLY A 606 28.54 -36.44 -11.03
CA GLY A 606 29.98 -36.57 -10.85
C GLY A 606 30.79 -35.68 -11.80
N PRO A 607 32.14 -35.75 -11.70
CA PRO A 607 33.03 -35.05 -12.61
C PRO A 607 32.92 -35.61 -14.04
N VAL A 608 33.31 -34.79 -15.03
CA VAL A 608 33.43 -35.24 -16.43
C VAL A 608 34.42 -36.41 -16.49
N ALA A 609 33.99 -37.55 -17.01
CA ALA A 609 34.77 -38.77 -17.09
C ALA A 609 35.69 -38.68 -18.32
N ASP A 610 36.95 -39.07 -18.15
CA ASP A 610 37.94 -39.06 -19.24
C ASP A 610 37.61 -40.10 -20.31
N ASN A 611 37.00 -41.23 -19.90
CA ASN A 611 36.43 -42.22 -20.79
C ASN A 611 35.02 -42.59 -20.33
N ILE A 612 34.18 -42.87 -21.30
CA ILE A 612 32.79 -43.17 -21.10
C ILE A 612 32.54 -44.57 -20.52
N THR A 613 33.51 -45.48 -20.59
CA THR A 613 33.51 -46.75 -19.86
C THR A 613 33.64 -46.58 -18.35
N ASP A 614 34.03 -45.39 -17.88
CA ASP A 614 34.23 -45.09 -16.46
C ASP A 614 32.98 -44.47 -15.81
N VAL A 615 31.89 -44.28 -16.56
CA VAL A 615 30.63 -43.75 -16.06
C VAL A 615 29.86 -44.82 -15.28
N ASP A 616 29.67 -44.58 -13.98
CA ASP A 616 28.88 -45.42 -13.08
C ASP A 616 27.37 -45.32 -13.40
N GLU A 617 26.76 -46.44 -13.80
CA GLU A 617 25.35 -46.52 -14.20
C GLU A 617 24.37 -46.09 -13.10
N ASP A 618 24.73 -46.26 -11.81
CA ASP A 618 23.87 -45.87 -10.69
C ASP A 618 23.87 -44.37 -10.46
N ARG A 619 24.81 -43.65 -11.07
CA ARG A 619 24.91 -42.19 -11.07
C ARG A 619 24.31 -41.55 -12.31
N ILE A 620 23.85 -42.33 -13.28
CA ILE A 620 23.12 -41.81 -14.44
C ILE A 620 21.71 -41.41 -14.00
N TYR A 621 21.31 -40.19 -14.37
CA TYR A 621 19.99 -39.63 -14.05
C TYR A 621 19.17 -39.30 -15.29
N SER A 622 19.82 -39.07 -16.45
CA SER A 622 19.14 -38.94 -17.73
C SER A 622 19.94 -39.56 -18.88
N ILE A 623 19.22 -40.09 -19.87
CA ILE A 623 19.75 -40.61 -21.13
C ILE A 623 18.91 -40.02 -22.26
N SER A 624 19.59 -39.57 -23.32
CA SER A 624 18.96 -39.01 -24.52
C SER A 624 19.58 -39.58 -25.79
N ILE A 625 18.78 -39.63 -26.85
CA ILE A 625 19.15 -40.24 -28.13
C ILE A 625 18.79 -39.29 -29.27
N PHE A 626 19.68 -39.16 -30.25
CA PHE A 626 19.65 -38.21 -31.35
C PHE A 626 19.82 -38.93 -32.69
N LYS A 627 19.09 -38.55 -33.75
CA LYS A 627 19.29 -39.07 -35.13
C LYS A 627 19.93 -38.00 -36.03
N GLN A 628 21.02 -38.33 -36.73
CA GLN A 628 21.78 -37.37 -37.54
C GLN A 628 21.02 -36.85 -38.78
N ASP A 629 20.32 -37.70 -39.53
CA ASP A 629 19.86 -37.37 -40.90
C ASP A 629 18.46 -36.75 -41.01
N HIS A 630 17.75 -36.50 -39.91
CA HIS A 630 16.38 -35.96 -39.93
C HIS A 630 16.25 -34.58 -39.29
N GLY A 631 17.39 -33.96 -38.96
CA GLY A 631 17.40 -32.96 -37.90
C GLY A 631 16.96 -33.61 -36.57
N LEU A 632 17.13 -32.86 -35.49
CA LEU A 632 17.10 -33.40 -34.14
C LEU A 632 15.75 -34.03 -33.78
N LYS A 633 15.73 -35.35 -33.72
CA LYS A 633 14.68 -36.12 -33.04
C LYS A 633 15.24 -36.49 -31.68
N LEU A 634 14.72 -35.89 -30.61
CA LEU A 634 15.00 -36.26 -29.22
C LEU A 634 14.22 -37.54 -28.93
N VAL A 635 14.80 -38.69 -29.29
CA VAL A 635 14.12 -39.99 -29.20
C VAL A 635 14.26 -40.50 -27.77
N GLY A 636 13.41 -40.01 -26.89
CA GLY A 636 13.27 -40.49 -25.51
C GLY A 636 14.31 -39.90 -24.56
N MET A 637 13.87 -38.94 -23.75
CA MET A 637 14.50 -38.74 -22.44
C MET A 637 14.00 -39.84 -21.52
N ALA A 638 14.92 -40.64 -21.02
CA ALA A 638 14.59 -41.56 -19.94
C ALA A 638 15.12 -40.99 -18.62
N GLU A 639 14.21 -40.75 -17.68
CA GLU A 639 14.54 -40.28 -16.34
C GLU A 639 14.60 -41.45 -15.36
N LYS A 640 15.38 -41.32 -14.29
CA LYS A 640 15.43 -42.36 -13.26
C LYS A 640 14.03 -42.56 -12.64
N SER A 641 13.50 -43.78 -12.77
CA SER A 641 12.10 -44.13 -12.49
C SER A 641 11.86 -44.46 -11.02
N PHE A 642 10.65 -44.16 -10.56
CA PHE A 642 10.25 -44.13 -9.16
C PHE A 642 9.56 -45.43 -8.69
N TYR A 643 9.40 -46.44 -9.55
CA TYR A 643 8.44 -47.54 -9.32
C TYR A 643 8.86 -48.57 -8.26
N SER A 644 10.13 -48.61 -7.84
CA SER A 644 10.63 -49.62 -6.88
C SER A 644 10.81 -49.11 -5.45
N VAL A 645 10.59 -47.82 -5.21
CA VAL A 645 10.90 -47.17 -3.93
C VAL A 645 9.58 -46.66 -3.33
N GLU A 646 9.18 -47.19 -2.16
CA GLU A 646 7.99 -46.69 -1.48
C GLU A 646 8.11 -45.18 -1.26
N ARG A 647 7.01 -44.43 -1.42
CA ARG A 647 6.99 -42.95 -1.32
C ARG A 647 7.60 -42.38 -0.03
N ASN A 648 7.78 -43.21 1.01
CA ASN A 648 8.34 -42.84 2.31
C ASN A 648 9.83 -43.22 2.48
N ASP A 649 10.47 -43.87 1.50
CA ASP A 649 11.91 -44.18 1.56
C ASP A 649 12.73 -42.90 1.34
N PRO A 650 13.71 -42.59 2.21
CA PRO A 650 14.53 -41.39 2.10
C PRO A 650 15.22 -41.22 0.73
N ARG A 651 15.56 -42.34 0.07
CA ARG A 651 16.20 -42.35 -1.25
C ARG A 651 15.28 -41.79 -2.34
N PHE A 652 13.95 -41.91 -2.18
CA PHE A 652 12.97 -41.35 -3.10
C PHE A 652 13.09 -39.82 -3.18
N SER A 653 13.20 -39.18 -2.02
CA SER A 653 13.36 -37.73 -1.91
C SER A 653 14.69 -37.26 -2.46
N GLU A 654 15.77 -38.03 -2.25
CA GLU A 654 17.09 -37.71 -2.79
C GLU A 654 17.16 -37.85 -4.31
N ILE A 655 16.63 -38.94 -4.88
CA ILE A 655 16.61 -39.18 -6.33
C ILE A 655 15.75 -38.11 -7.03
N ARG A 656 14.58 -37.76 -6.47
CA ARG A 656 13.75 -36.66 -7.00
C ARG A 656 14.46 -35.30 -6.93
N ARG A 657 15.21 -35.05 -5.85
CA ARG A 657 15.99 -33.81 -5.72
C ARG A 657 17.10 -33.71 -6.78
N LYS A 658 17.61 -34.84 -7.25
CA LYS A 658 18.74 -34.93 -8.19
C LYS A 658 18.34 -35.10 -9.66
N SER A 659 17.16 -35.65 -9.95
CA SER A 659 16.69 -35.86 -11.33
C SER A 659 16.44 -34.54 -12.08
N TYR A 660 15.91 -33.52 -11.39
CA TYR A 660 15.58 -32.23 -12.01
C TYR A 660 16.84 -31.43 -12.41
N PRO A 661 17.85 -31.22 -11.53
CA PRO A 661 19.12 -30.60 -11.92
C PRO A 661 19.87 -31.37 -13.02
N ALA A 662 19.82 -32.71 -13.01
CA ALA A 662 20.43 -33.53 -14.06
C ALA A 662 19.80 -33.27 -15.44
N ASN A 663 18.47 -33.25 -15.52
CA ASN A 663 17.76 -32.92 -16.77
C ASN A 663 18.07 -31.49 -17.24
N LEU A 664 18.23 -30.54 -16.31
CA LEU A 664 18.60 -29.17 -16.62
C LEU A 664 20.03 -29.06 -17.18
N ALA A 665 20.98 -29.78 -16.58
CA ALA A 665 22.38 -29.84 -17.04
C ALA A 665 22.50 -30.51 -18.42
N HIS A 666 21.70 -31.55 -18.66
CA HIS A 666 21.60 -32.21 -19.96
C HIS A 666 21.18 -31.24 -21.07
N VAL A 667 20.06 -30.55 -20.84
CA VAL A 667 19.51 -29.57 -21.77
C VAL A 667 20.48 -28.43 -22.05
N LYS A 668 21.11 -27.90 -20.99
CA LYS A 668 22.09 -26.82 -21.12
C LYS A 668 23.29 -27.25 -21.96
N TYR A 669 23.80 -28.46 -21.76
CA TYR A 669 24.91 -28.99 -22.55
C TYR A 669 24.60 -29.02 -24.05
N LEU A 670 23.40 -29.48 -24.43
CA LEU A 670 22.97 -29.51 -25.83
C LEU A 670 22.91 -28.09 -26.42
N LEU A 671 22.41 -27.12 -25.64
CA LEU A 671 22.33 -25.72 -26.03
C LEU A 671 23.70 -25.06 -26.20
N ASP A 672 24.58 -25.21 -25.21
CA ASP A 672 25.91 -24.59 -25.19
C ASP A 672 26.79 -25.11 -26.32
N ASN A 673 26.60 -26.36 -26.74
CA ASN A 673 27.33 -26.99 -27.84
C ASN A 673 26.59 -26.93 -29.19
N GLN A 674 25.44 -26.25 -29.25
CA GLN A 674 24.62 -26.10 -30.47
C GLN A 674 24.27 -27.44 -31.16
N ILE A 675 24.05 -28.49 -30.36
CA ILE A 675 23.77 -29.84 -30.84
C ILE A 675 22.27 -29.96 -31.16
N GLY A 676 21.91 -29.64 -32.42
CA GLY A 676 20.58 -29.73 -33.06
C GLY A 676 19.37 -29.04 -32.34
N TRP A 677 18.12 -29.40 -32.67
CA TRP A 677 16.82 -28.84 -32.20
C TRP A 677 15.84 -29.79 -31.43
N GLY A 678 15.56 -29.59 -30.13
CA GLY A 678 14.74 -30.54 -29.33
C GLY A 678 13.22 -30.50 -29.47
N GLU A 679 12.58 -31.67 -29.66
CA GLU A 679 11.15 -31.88 -29.35
C GLU A 679 10.96 -31.85 -27.83
N LEU A 680 10.20 -30.88 -27.33
CA LEU A 680 9.94 -30.74 -25.90
C LEU A 680 8.44 -30.59 -25.69
N SER A 681 7.85 -31.56 -25.00
CA SER A 681 6.45 -31.50 -24.58
C SER A 681 6.29 -31.72 -23.06
N GLY A 682 5.17 -31.28 -22.50
CA GLY A 682 4.79 -31.57 -21.11
C GLY A 682 5.78 -31.09 -20.05
N TYR A 683 6.29 -32.02 -19.22
CA TYR A 683 7.19 -31.70 -18.10
C TYR A 683 8.58 -31.25 -18.57
N ALA A 684 9.07 -31.78 -19.70
CA ALA A 684 10.38 -31.43 -20.28
C ALA A 684 10.41 -29.97 -20.77
N GLU A 685 9.31 -29.49 -21.36
CA GLU A 685 9.15 -28.08 -21.73
C GLU A 685 9.26 -27.15 -20.50
N ARG A 686 8.67 -27.58 -19.37
CA ARG A 686 8.72 -26.83 -18.11
C ARG A 686 10.14 -26.76 -17.55
N ILE A 687 10.92 -27.84 -17.62
CA ILE A 687 12.33 -27.86 -17.19
C ILE A 687 13.17 -26.96 -18.10
N TYR A 688 12.96 -27.01 -19.41
CA TYR A 688 13.71 -26.24 -20.41
C TYR A 688 13.60 -24.73 -20.22
N ARG A 689 12.42 -24.21 -19.84
CA ARG A 689 12.22 -22.78 -19.49
C ARG A 689 13.15 -22.29 -18.38
N HIS A 690 13.68 -23.19 -17.55
CA HIS A 690 14.58 -22.85 -16.45
C HIS A 690 16.07 -22.95 -16.83
N ALA A 691 16.42 -23.58 -17.97
CA ALA A 691 17.81 -23.81 -18.41
C ALA A 691 18.31 -22.73 -19.39
N GLY A 692 17.42 -22.10 -20.16
CA GLY A 692 17.78 -21.14 -21.20
C GLY A 692 16.68 -20.11 -21.52
N THR A 693 17.05 -19.03 -22.21
CA THR A 693 16.11 -18.02 -22.72
C THR A 693 15.17 -18.61 -23.78
N ILE A 694 13.87 -18.31 -23.66
CA ILE A 694 12.68 -18.81 -24.42
C ILE A 694 12.77 -18.79 -25.97
N ASN A 695 13.85 -18.27 -26.56
CA ASN A 695 13.96 -18.04 -28.01
C ASN A 695 14.33 -19.29 -28.85
N ASN A 696 14.53 -20.48 -28.25
CA ASN A 696 15.19 -21.63 -28.91
C ASN A 696 14.37 -22.95 -28.88
N LEU A 697 13.15 -23.04 -29.44
CA LEU A 697 12.35 -24.29 -29.40
C LEU A 697 11.62 -24.59 -30.73
N ILE A 698 11.73 -25.82 -31.27
CA ILE A 698 10.90 -26.35 -32.40
C ILE A 698 10.20 -27.66 -31.94
N SER A 699 8.96 -27.92 -32.40
CA SER A 699 8.35 -29.27 -32.37
C SER A 699 8.37 -29.95 -33.76
N PRO A 700 8.86 -31.21 -33.89
CA PRO A 700 9.00 -31.97 -35.15
C PRO A 700 7.72 -32.39 -35.86
N ALA A 701 6.53 -32.27 -35.28
CA ALA A 701 5.29 -32.72 -35.92
C ALA A 701 4.96 -32.00 -37.25
N MET A 702 5.74 -30.98 -37.62
CA MET A 702 5.48 -30.07 -38.73
C MET A 702 6.34 -30.27 -39.99
N LEU A 703 7.32 -31.17 -40.01
CA LEU A 703 8.32 -31.16 -41.09
C LEU A 703 8.13 -32.15 -42.25
N VAL A 704 7.29 -33.20 -42.16
CA VAL A 704 7.50 -34.34 -43.09
C VAL A 704 6.47 -34.56 -44.19
N ASN A 705 5.17 -34.25 -44.08
CA ASN A 705 4.28 -34.56 -45.23
C ASN A 705 3.05 -33.67 -45.33
N HIS A 706 2.97 -32.91 -46.41
CA HIS A 706 1.75 -32.29 -46.92
C HIS A 706 0.56 -33.26 -46.86
N ASN A 707 -0.43 -33.05 -45.97
CA ASN A 707 -1.87 -33.27 -46.23
C ASN A 707 -2.84 -33.27 -45.02
N VAL A 708 -2.61 -32.58 -43.90
CA VAL A 708 -3.71 -32.36 -42.94
C VAL A 708 -3.68 -30.95 -42.31
N PHE A 709 -3.92 -29.92 -43.13
CA PHE A 709 -4.31 -28.61 -42.62
C PHE A 709 -5.83 -28.52 -42.55
N ARG A 710 -6.39 -28.42 -41.34
CA ARG A 710 -7.68 -27.73 -41.15
C ARG A 710 -7.71 -26.72 -40.01
N GLU A 711 -6.79 -26.74 -39.04
CA GLU A 711 -6.85 -25.81 -37.89
C GLU A 711 -5.47 -25.30 -37.40
N ILE A 712 -4.57 -24.92 -38.31
CA ILE A 712 -3.33 -24.18 -37.97
C ILE A 712 -3.18 -23.00 -38.95
N GLU A 713 -3.00 -21.78 -38.42
CA GLU A 713 -2.69 -20.55 -39.17
C GLU A 713 -1.21 -20.18 -38.95
N ILE A 714 -0.43 -20.21 -40.03
CA ILE A 714 0.99 -19.81 -40.08
C ILE A 714 1.04 -18.35 -40.53
N ASP A 715 1.88 -17.53 -39.89
CA ASP A 715 2.05 -16.11 -40.21
C ASP A 715 2.87 -15.92 -41.51
N ASP A 716 2.70 -14.78 -42.17
CA ASP A 716 3.29 -14.50 -43.51
C ASP A 716 4.84 -14.50 -43.52
N ASP A 717 5.50 -14.45 -42.36
CA ASP A 717 6.96 -14.40 -42.25
C ASP A 717 7.65 -15.76 -42.35
N GLY A 718 6.89 -16.86 -42.36
CA GLY A 718 7.43 -18.21 -42.54
C GLY A 718 8.15 -18.80 -41.32
N TYR A 719 8.22 -18.07 -40.19
CA TYR A 719 8.93 -18.52 -38.98
C TYR A 719 8.01 -18.64 -37.76
N HIS A 720 6.77 -18.14 -37.80
CA HIS A 720 5.87 -18.09 -36.63
C HIS A 720 4.52 -18.79 -36.85
N TYR A 721 3.98 -19.41 -35.79
CA TYR A 721 2.63 -20.03 -35.81
C TYR A 721 1.94 -20.03 -34.43
N ASN A 722 0.64 -20.38 -34.38
CA ASN A 722 -0.19 -20.45 -33.17
C ASN A 722 -0.71 -21.87 -32.87
N ARG A 723 -0.70 -22.32 -31.59
CA ARG A 723 -1.27 -23.62 -31.15
C ARG A 723 -1.99 -23.53 -29.79
N THR A 724 -3.14 -24.20 -29.66
CA THR A 724 -3.86 -24.40 -28.37
C THR A 724 -3.28 -25.61 -27.61
N VAL A 725 -2.83 -25.41 -26.37
CA VAL A 725 -2.22 -26.46 -25.54
C VAL A 725 -3.29 -27.37 -24.94
N GLU A 726 -3.03 -28.68 -24.87
CA GLU A 726 -4.00 -29.65 -24.36
C GLU A 726 -4.27 -29.40 -22.86
N GLY A 727 -5.55 -29.26 -22.50
CA GLY A 727 -5.99 -28.88 -21.14
C GLY A 727 -6.19 -27.38 -20.91
N GLU A 728 -5.81 -26.51 -21.86
CA GLU A 728 -6.07 -25.08 -21.81
C GLU A 728 -6.90 -24.56 -23.00
N LYS A 729 -7.70 -23.50 -22.77
CA LYS A 729 -8.60 -22.92 -23.78
C LYS A 729 -7.95 -21.87 -24.69
N LYS A 730 -6.64 -21.61 -24.58
CA LYS A 730 -5.96 -20.51 -25.28
C LYS A 730 -4.79 -20.99 -26.11
N SER A 731 -4.59 -20.35 -27.27
CA SER A 731 -3.45 -20.60 -28.15
C SER A 731 -2.24 -19.72 -27.79
N VAL A 732 -1.05 -20.28 -27.96
CA VAL A 732 0.24 -19.62 -27.74
C VAL A 732 0.97 -19.47 -29.09
N LYS A 733 1.62 -18.33 -29.31
CA LYS A 733 2.40 -18.01 -30.52
C LYS A 733 3.86 -18.46 -30.35
N MET A 734 4.44 -19.14 -31.33
CA MET A 734 5.78 -19.75 -31.25
C MET A 734 6.62 -19.49 -32.52
N ILE A 735 7.96 -19.62 -32.43
CA ILE A 735 8.96 -19.33 -33.48
C ILE A 735 9.73 -20.61 -33.84
N ALA A 736 10.01 -20.88 -35.12
CA ALA A 736 10.83 -22.02 -35.58
C ALA A 736 12.31 -21.63 -35.83
N TYR A 737 13.28 -22.46 -35.41
CA TYR A 737 14.73 -22.27 -35.65
C TYR A 737 15.52 -23.55 -35.94
N GLY A 738 16.10 -23.67 -37.14
CA GLY A 738 17.07 -24.71 -37.52
C GLY A 738 17.81 -24.36 -38.82
N HIS A 739 19.04 -24.83 -38.98
CA HIS A 739 19.78 -24.69 -40.25
C HIS A 739 19.26 -25.71 -41.26
N ILE A 740 18.60 -25.23 -42.31
CA ILE A 740 18.31 -26.03 -43.50
C ILE A 740 19.40 -25.68 -44.51
N GLU A 741 20.37 -26.56 -44.72
CA GLU A 741 21.22 -26.47 -45.90
C GLU A 741 20.40 -26.99 -47.09
N PHE A 742 20.22 -26.13 -48.08
CA PHE A 742 19.69 -26.52 -49.38
C PHE A 742 20.88 -26.82 -50.29
N GLU A 743 20.93 -28.02 -50.88
CA GLU A 743 21.75 -28.28 -52.09
C GLU A 743 21.17 -27.56 -53.31
#